data_AF-A0A838WDI6-F1
#
_entry.id   AF-A0A838WDI6-F1
#
_cell.length_a   1.000
_cell.length_b   1.000
_cell.length_c   1.000
_cell.angle_alpha   90.00
_cell.angle_beta   90.00
_cell.angle_gamma   90.00
#
_symmetry.space_group_name_H-M   'P 1'
#
loop_
_entity.id
_entity.type
_entity.pdbx_description
1 polymer ?
#
loop_
_entity_poly.entity_id
_entity_poly.type
_entity_poly.pdbx_seq_one_letter_code
_entity_poly.pdbx_strand_id
1 'polypeptide(L)'
;MSAHAAPREPHVSLGIAAAVYFAVALLYFLPAFLPDRHIFGTDYLAGGYFFYQFISERLASGELPKWVPYVFGGLPLFANPGSTYYPIHLLADALLPISKVFPTVFWFQFGMAGLGMYLLSVELGCRRWIALVAGFAFQFTGITMSWVYAGHDGRVIVASLAPLFFFFMHRGIRAGGIAPFVGAAATLAFALLSFQIQNAYYLLLAAAIWAVFCLVHFGIVRRPALLGKRVALGLGAVALGFVIAAVNFLPFLDYVPESPRGEEGGRGYEYSVSYSMPPGELVSLAVPEHVGASVSDMQGRPLFPQYRGDNPFKLHTEYVGAFVMVLLALGFYYSRRDRYWLFFAGLSLFFLTIAFGGHTPLYRLYYAILPGTQRFRAPSLSFFVVSFSLVAMAALTLERIATLRAERLLQRSGTKGEAAELDRFVWIVGAVIALALLGALLTAGAGPTQPGTPTIAGGWMRFAIFAGLLSGVLWLWLRDRLTFPVVLILLALVTLGDLWVISRRFLHTVPPPEEMFAPDDVISFLQRDPEPFRVWAFPFPQPWRSAGAYGGNYPMLHRIEQVGGEHGNQLQRWNEYLGAGTATYIDWHNFVVDAGIVDTADGQAIAFNTVPGFLEAANVRYIVSMAPLVHPALREVHRGSALVYEHTQALPRVYLVPTAVSVPEGRMVEAMRSGSWDPRSTAFVPPSAEVQLPNTPLEGGAELVEHTPDRVVVRTRASRPALLVLADNYYQDWTATVNEQDVPVVLTNHTFRGVMVPEGESVVTFRFQPRDFYIGFAIYVAGFAFLALYGLFLLVM
;
A
#
# COMPACT_ATOMS: atom_id res chain seq x y z
N MET A 1 -53.39 -19.20 30.19
CA MET A 1 -52.11 -19.95 30.19
C MET A 1 -51.65 -20.15 28.76
N SER A 2 -50.70 -19.36 28.27
CA SER A 2 -49.81 -19.74 27.18
C SER A 2 -48.43 -19.21 27.53
N ALA A 3 -47.47 -20.09 27.73
CA ALA A 3 -46.08 -19.71 27.89
C ALA A 3 -45.60 -19.23 26.52
N HIS A 4 -45.48 -17.92 26.31
CA HIS A 4 -44.71 -17.40 25.20
C HIS A 4 -43.26 -17.82 25.42
N ALA A 5 -42.87 -18.94 24.80
CA ALA A 5 -41.49 -19.32 24.63
C ALA A 5 -40.75 -18.10 24.04
N ALA A 6 -39.65 -17.70 24.67
CA ALA A 6 -38.81 -16.64 24.13
C ALA A 6 -38.53 -16.95 22.65
N PRO A 7 -38.73 -15.99 21.73
CA PRO A 7 -38.54 -16.25 20.31
C PRO A 7 -37.13 -16.80 20.08
N ARG A 8 -37.05 -18.01 19.50
CA ARG A 8 -35.76 -18.66 19.21
C ARG A 8 -34.97 -17.75 18.28
N GLU A 9 -33.84 -17.24 18.77
CA GLU A 9 -32.92 -16.46 17.95
C GLU A 9 -32.42 -17.36 16.80
N PRO A 10 -32.46 -16.90 15.54
CA PRO A 10 -31.97 -17.67 14.40
C PRO A 10 -30.47 -17.91 14.58
N HIS A 11 -30.09 -19.17 14.43
CA HIS A 11 -28.72 -19.59 14.55
C HIS A 11 -27.94 -19.23 13.26
N VAL A 12 -27.34 -18.04 13.24
CA VAL A 12 -26.40 -17.65 12.19
C VAL A 12 -25.14 -18.50 12.36
N SER A 13 -24.96 -19.52 11.50
CA SER A 13 -23.75 -20.33 11.51
C SER A 13 -22.57 -19.55 10.89
N LEU A 14 -21.35 -20.02 11.14
CA LEU A 14 -20.15 -19.45 10.51
C LEU A 14 -20.24 -19.47 8.98
N GLY A 15 -20.73 -20.57 8.40
CA GLY A 15 -20.89 -20.70 6.96
C GLY A 15 -21.89 -19.70 6.37
N ILE A 16 -23.01 -19.46 7.06
CA ILE A 16 -23.99 -18.44 6.64
C ILE A 16 -23.37 -17.05 6.72
N ALA A 17 -22.70 -16.71 7.82
CA ALA A 17 -22.05 -15.41 7.98
C ALA A 17 -21.00 -15.17 6.88
N ALA A 18 -20.13 -16.15 6.63
CA ALA A 18 -19.15 -16.08 5.55
C ALA A 18 -19.81 -15.85 4.18
N ALA A 19 -20.77 -16.71 3.80
CA ALA A 19 -21.47 -16.59 2.51
C ALA A 19 -22.09 -15.19 2.33
N VAL A 20 -22.70 -14.64 3.37
CA VAL A 20 -23.31 -13.31 3.34
C VAL A 20 -22.27 -12.19 3.19
N TYR A 21 -21.16 -12.22 3.94
CA TYR A 21 -20.12 -11.20 3.80
C TYR A 21 -19.47 -11.18 2.42
N PHE A 22 -19.14 -12.36 1.89
CA PHE A 22 -18.55 -12.48 0.54
C PHE A 22 -19.56 -12.10 -0.56
N ALA A 23 -20.85 -12.41 -0.38
CA ALA A 23 -21.89 -11.98 -1.32
C ALA A 23 -22.10 -10.46 -1.32
N VAL A 24 -22.11 -9.83 -0.14
CA VAL A 24 -22.22 -8.35 -0.04
C VAL A 24 -20.97 -7.66 -0.60
N ALA A 25 -19.77 -8.20 -0.33
CA ALA A 25 -18.54 -7.72 -0.96
C ALA A 25 -18.62 -7.85 -2.48
N LEU A 26 -19.09 -8.99 -3.00
CA LEU A 26 -19.20 -9.23 -4.44
C LEU A 26 -20.18 -8.24 -5.07
N LEU A 27 -21.33 -8.01 -4.45
CA LEU A 27 -22.30 -7.03 -4.91
C LEU A 27 -21.70 -5.62 -5.00
N TYR A 28 -20.84 -5.25 -4.05
CA TYR A 28 -20.14 -3.96 -4.05
C TYR A 28 -19.14 -3.86 -5.20
N PHE A 29 -18.29 -4.88 -5.38
CA PHE A 29 -17.25 -4.88 -6.42
C PHE A 29 -17.73 -5.36 -7.79
N LEU A 30 -18.99 -5.78 -7.94
CA LEU A 30 -19.56 -6.32 -9.18
C LEU A 30 -19.25 -5.46 -10.42
N PRO A 31 -19.31 -4.12 -10.38
CA PRO A 31 -18.95 -3.29 -11.53
C PRO A 31 -17.52 -3.54 -12.05
N ALA A 32 -16.56 -3.82 -11.16
CA ALA A 32 -15.16 -4.08 -11.54
C ALA A 32 -14.96 -5.47 -12.18
N PHE A 33 -15.91 -6.39 -11.98
CA PHE A 33 -15.90 -7.72 -12.61
C PHE A 33 -16.58 -7.77 -13.97
N LEU A 34 -17.25 -6.69 -14.41
CA LEU A 34 -17.83 -6.63 -15.75
C LEU A 34 -16.72 -6.75 -16.82
N PRO A 35 -16.96 -7.43 -17.95
CA PRO A 35 -15.91 -7.72 -18.94
C PRO A 35 -15.19 -6.49 -19.48
N ASP A 36 -15.92 -5.39 -19.69
CA ASP A 36 -15.45 -4.11 -20.25
C ASP A 36 -14.97 -3.12 -19.18
N ARG A 37 -14.71 -3.58 -17.95
CA ARG A 37 -14.40 -2.72 -16.81
C ARG A 37 -13.18 -3.19 -16.04
N HIS A 38 -12.47 -2.23 -15.47
CA HIS A 38 -11.37 -2.48 -14.54
C HIS A 38 -11.51 -1.57 -13.32
N ILE A 39 -11.00 -2.01 -12.17
CA ILE A 39 -11.06 -1.18 -10.96
C ILE A 39 -10.11 0.00 -11.08
N PHE A 40 -10.58 1.17 -10.68
CA PHE A 40 -9.73 2.34 -10.59
C PHE A 40 -8.92 2.32 -9.29
N GLY A 41 -7.65 2.67 -9.38
CA GLY A 41 -6.82 3.03 -8.24
C GLY A 41 -5.79 4.05 -8.69
N THR A 42 -5.67 5.18 -8.01
CA THR A 42 -4.83 6.27 -8.51
C THR A 42 -3.36 5.91 -8.59
N ASP A 43 -2.81 5.34 -7.51
CA ASP A 43 -1.39 5.00 -7.42
C ASP A 43 -1.15 3.65 -8.12
N TYR A 44 -2.17 2.79 -8.09
CA TYR A 44 -2.17 1.54 -8.82
C TYR A 44 -2.11 1.75 -10.34
N LEU A 45 -2.93 2.63 -10.94
CA LEU A 45 -2.87 2.89 -12.39
C LEU A 45 -1.72 3.82 -12.80
N ALA A 46 -1.14 4.58 -11.87
CA ALA A 46 0.03 5.41 -12.15
C ALA A 46 1.34 4.61 -12.16
N GLY A 47 1.47 3.62 -11.27
CA GLY A 47 2.67 2.79 -11.16
C GLY A 47 2.44 1.30 -10.92
N GLY A 48 1.57 0.92 -9.98
CA GLY A 48 1.46 -0.46 -9.48
C GLY A 48 1.04 -1.51 -10.52
N TYR A 49 0.11 -1.18 -11.41
CA TYR A 49 -0.41 -2.06 -12.45
C TYR A 49 0.70 -2.61 -13.34
N PHE A 50 1.65 -1.76 -13.75
CA PHE A 50 2.73 -2.11 -14.66
C PHE A 50 3.68 -3.14 -14.07
N PHE A 51 3.98 -3.03 -12.76
CA PHE A 51 4.75 -4.02 -12.04
C PHE A 51 4.00 -5.35 -11.95
N TYR A 52 2.71 -5.32 -11.57
CA TYR A 52 1.91 -6.55 -11.50
C TYR A 52 1.76 -7.24 -12.86
N GLN A 53 1.59 -6.48 -13.94
CA GLN A 53 1.58 -7.00 -15.31
C GLN A 53 2.90 -7.70 -15.65
N PHE A 54 4.03 -7.03 -15.41
CA PHE A 54 5.36 -7.61 -15.65
C PHE A 54 5.57 -8.90 -14.86
N ILE A 55 5.14 -8.92 -13.59
CA ILE A 55 5.25 -10.09 -12.72
C ILE A 55 4.39 -11.23 -13.26
N SER A 56 3.12 -10.95 -13.58
CA SER A 56 2.15 -11.92 -14.11
C SER A 56 2.66 -12.58 -15.39
N GLU A 57 3.17 -11.79 -16.35
CA GLU A 57 3.76 -12.29 -17.60
C GLU A 57 4.94 -13.25 -17.36
N ARG A 58 5.81 -12.92 -16.38
CA ARG A 58 6.98 -13.75 -16.05
C ARG A 58 6.58 -15.03 -15.33
N LEU A 59 5.66 -14.96 -14.38
CA LEU A 59 5.13 -16.13 -13.71
C LEU A 59 4.43 -17.08 -14.70
N ALA A 60 3.66 -16.53 -15.66
CA ALA A 60 3.02 -17.29 -16.71
C ALA A 60 4.02 -18.00 -17.65
N SER A 61 5.22 -17.43 -17.84
CA SER A 61 6.31 -18.07 -18.60
C SER A 61 7.14 -19.06 -17.79
N GLY A 62 6.82 -19.28 -16.50
CA GLY A 62 7.58 -20.16 -15.60
C GLY A 62 8.84 -19.52 -15.02
N GLU A 63 9.02 -18.21 -15.18
CA GLU A 63 10.16 -17.46 -14.65
C GLU A 63 9.77 -16.75 -13.34
N LEU A 64 10.65 -16.81 -12.33
CA LEU A 64 10.53 -15.97 -11.15
C LEU A 64 11.16 -14.60 -11.45
N PRO A 65 10.37 -13.50 -11.50
CA PRO A 65 10.92 -12.18 -11.75
C PRO A 65 11.74 -11.70 -10.55
N LYS A 66 12.98 -11.29 -10.80
CA LYS A 66 13.93 -10.86 -9.75
C LYS A 66 14.45 -9.45 -9.98
N TRP A 67 14.59 -9.06 -11.24
CA TRP A 67 15.08 -7.74 -11.68
C TRP A 67 14.06 -7.13 -12.64
N VAL A 68 13.85 -5.83 -12.55
CA VAL A 68 12.96 -5.05 -13.42
C VAL A 68 13.84 -4.06 -14.20
N PRO A 69 14.04 -4.25 -15.52
CA PRO A 69 14.98 -3.43 -16.29
C PRO A 69 14.40 -2.09 -16.78
N TYR A 70 13.07 -1.94 -16.75
CA TYR A 70 12.38 -0.90 -17.51
C TYR A 70 12.33 0.48 -16.87
N VAL A 71 12.64 0.61 -15.59
CA VAL A 71 12.55 1.90 -14.88
C VAL A 71 13.82 2.14 -14.07
N PHE A 72 14.19 3.40 -13.91
CA PHE A 72 15.30 3.84 -13.08
C PHE A 72 16.65 3.14 -13.35
N GLY A 73 16.94 2.77 -14.60
CA GLY A 73 18.17 2.06 -14.94
C GLY A 73 18.22 0.59 -14.50
N GLY A 74 17.11 0.06 -13.98
CA GLY A 74 16.95 -1.29 -13.50
C GLY A 74 17.03 -1.41 -11.98
N LEU A 75 16.17 -2.23 -11.38
CA LEU A 75 16.18 -2.45 -9.92
C LEU A 75 15.69 -3.86 -9.56
N PRO A 76 16.05 -4.39 -8.38
CA PRO A 76 15.49 -5.66 -7.93
C PRO A 76 14.00 -5.54 -7.62
N LEU A 77 13.21 -6.56 -7.97
CA LEU A 77 11.77 -6.59 -7.72
C LEU A 77 11.44 -6.51 -6.21
N PHE A 78 12.28 -7.12 -5.38
CA PHE A 78 12.13 -7.10 -3.92
C PHE A 78 12.45 -5.73 -3.28
N ALA A 79 12.84 -4.73 -4.07
CA ALA A 79 12.88 -3.35 -3.61
C ALA A 79 11.47 -2.85 -3.19
N ASN A 80 10.42 -3.34 -3.84
CA ASN A 80 9.04 -3.17 -3.42
C ASN A 80 8.16 -4.28 -4.03
N PRO A 81 8.12 -5.49 -3.43
CA PRO A 81 7.37 -6.60 -3.99
C PRO A 81 5.85 -6.39 -3.94
N GLY A 82 5.35 -5.34 -3.29
CA GLY A 82 3.92 -5.12 -3.11
C GLY A 82 3.24 -6.35 -2.47
N SER A 83 2.05 -6.69 -2.93
CA SER A 83 1.33 -7.89 -2.49
C SER A 83 1.61 -9.11 -3.38
N THR A 84 2.67 -9.11 -4.19
CA THR A 84 2.98 -10.18 -5.16
C THR A 84 2.92 -11.58 -4.56
N TYR A 85 3.55 -11.78 -3.39
CA TYR A 85 3.62 -13.10 -2.73
C TYR A 85 2.43 -13.37 -1.81
N TYR A 86 1.42 -12.50 -1.80
CA TYR A 86 0.18 -12.71 -1.08
C TYR A 86 -0.63 -13.83 -1.76
N PRO A 87 -1.08 -14.87 -1.02
CA PRO A 87 -1.65 -16.07 -1.65
C PRO A 87 -2.86 -15.85 -2.54
N ILE A 88 -3.74 -14.91 -2.16
CA ILE A 88 -4.94 -14.61 -2.95
C ILE A 88 -4.56 -13.85 -4.22
N HIS A 89 -3.50 -13.04 -4.17
CA HIS A 89 -2.98 -12.38 -5.36
C HIS A 89 -2.45 -13.43 -6.34
N LEU A 90 -1.55 -14.32 -5.90
CA LEU A 90 -1.00 -15.40 -6.73
C LEU A 90 -2.09 -16.34 -7.27
N LEU A 91 -3.06 -16.71 -6.43
CA LEU A 91 -4.16 -17.58 -6.85
C LEU A 91 -5.05 -16.89 -7.89
N ALA A 92 -5.37 -15.61 -7.69
CA ALA A 92 -6.16 -14.86 -8.66
C ALA A 92 -5.39 -14.67 -9.97
N ASP A 93 -4.10 -14.38 -9.91
CA ASP A 93 -3.23 -14.22 -11.08
C ASP A 93 -3.10 -15.52 -11.90
N ALA A 94 -3.04 -16.67 -11.22
CA ALA A 94 -3.02 -17.97 -11.88
C ALA A 94 -4.35 -18.37 -12.55
N LEU A 95 -5.48 -17.78 -12.14
CA LEU A 95 -6.82 -18.21 -12.55
C LEU A 95 -7.59 -17.19 -13.39
N LEU A 96 -7.22 -15.91 -13.33
CA LEU A 96 -7.96 -14.80 -13.89
C LEU A 96 -7.03 -13.92 -14.72
N PRO A 97 -7.54 -13.19 -15.72
CA PRO A 97 -6.76 -12.15 -16.35
C PRO A 97 -6.35 -11.09 -15.32
N ILE A 98 -5.17 -10.49 -15.52
CA ILE A 98 -4.57 -9.47 -14.64
C ILE A 98 -5.54 -8.34 -14.27
N SER A 99 -6.40 -7.93 -15.21
CA SER A 99 -7.44 -6.91 -15.00
C SER A 99 -8.48 -7.29 -13.94
N LYS A 100 -8.54 -8.56 -13.51
CA LYS A 100 -9.46 -9.08 -12.48
C LYS A 100 -8.76 -9.53 -11.21
N VAL A 101 -7.42 -9.56 -11.18
CA VAL A 101 -6.65 -9.93 -9.99
C VAL A 101 -6.87 -8.94 -8.85
N PHE A 102 -6.67 -7.65 -9.12
CA PHE A 102 -6.79 -6.59 -8.11
C PHE A 102 -8.21 -6.46 -7.51
N PRO A 103 -9.30 -6.45 -8.33
CA PRO A 103 -10.66 -6.54 -7.80
C PRO A 103 -10.90 -7.77 -6.91
N THR A 104 -10.32 -8.92 -7.26
CA THR A 104 -10.46 -10.18 -6.49
C THR A 104 -9.82 -10.07 -5.12
N VAL A 105 -8.64 -9.44 -5.02
CA VAL A 105 -7.98 -9.19 -3.73
C VAL A 105 -8.86 -8.33 -2.84
N PHE A 106 -9.40 -7.21 -3.34
CA PHE A 106 -10.29 -6.36 -2.54
C PHE A 106 -11.59 -7.06 -2.13
N TRP A 107 -12.25 -7.75 -3.06
CA TRP A 107 -13.45 -8.54 -2.77
C TRP A 107 -13.20 -9.52 -1.64
N PHE A 108 -12.09 -10.27 -1.74
CA PHE A 108 -11.73 -11.26 -0.73
C PHE A 108 -11.46 -10.62 0.63
N GLN A 109 -10.68 -9.52 0.67
CA GLN A 109 -10.37 -8.84 1.94
C GLN A 109 -11.60 -8.24 2.61
N PHE A 110 -12.57 -7.74 1.85
CA PHE A 110 -13.79 -7.23 2.45
C PHE A 110 -14.62 -8.35 3.07
N GLY A 111 -14.69 -9.52 2.41
CA GLY A 111 -15.28 -10.72 3.00
C GLY A 111 -14.57 -11.14 4.30
N MET A 112 -13.23 -11.13 4.28
CA MET A 112 -12.41 -11.47 5.45
C MET A 112 -12.52 -10.45 6.59
N ALA A 113 -12.66 -9.16 6.30
CA ALA A 113 -12.90 -8.13 7.30
C ALA A 113 -14.18 -8.44 8.10
N GLY A 114 -15.28 -8.67 7.39
CA GLY A 114 -16.56 -9.03 8.03
C GLY A 114 -16.48 -10.32 8.83
N LEU A 115 -15.87 -11.37 8.24
CA LEU A 115 -15.73 -12.67 8.87
C LEU A 115 -14.84 -12.64 10.12
N GLY A 116 -13.70 -11.95 10.05
CA GLY A 116 -12.79 -11.78 11.18
C GLY A 116 -13.47 -11.05 12.33
N MET A 117 -14.21 -9.98 12.03
CA MET A 117 -14.94 -9.21 13.04
C MET A 117 -16.10 -10.01 13.65
N TYR A 118 -16.79 -10.83 12.86
CA TYR A 118 -17.80 -11.77 13.34
C TYR A 118 -17.18 -12.76 14.34
N LEU A 119 -16.08 -13.42 13.96
CA LEU A 119 -15.41 -14.41 14.79
C LEU A 119 -14.91 -13.81 16.11
N LEU A 120 -14.28 -12.64 16.05
CA LEU A 120 -13.84 -11.93 17.24
C LEU A 120 -15.03 -11.56 18.13
N SER A 121 -16.10 -10.99 17.58
CA SER A 121 -17.28 -10.59 18.38
C SER A 121 -17.90 -11.78 19.11
N VAL A 122 -18.02 -12.94 18.45
CA VAL A 122 -18.51 -14.17 19.09
C VAL A 122 -17.55 -14.63 20.20
N GLU A 123 -16.24 -14.57 19.97
CA GLU A 123 -15.22 -14.94 20.97
C GLU A 123 -15.21 -13.99 22.19
N LEU A 124 -15.57 -12.72 21.99
CA LEU A 124 -15.78 -11.73 23.06
C LEU A 124 -17.10 -11.92 23.84
N GLY A 125 -17.95 -12.85 23.41
CA GLY A 125 -19.20 -13.20 24.08
C GLY A 125 -20.47 -12.58 23.48
N CYS A 126 -20.37 -11.90 22.33
CA CYS A 126 -21.55 -11.39 21.63
C CYS A 126 -22.36 -12.52 21.00
N ARG A 127 -23.68 -12.36 20.95
CA ARG A 127 -24.56 -13.21 20.16
C ARG A 127 -24.21 -13.12 18.68
N ARG A 128 -24.43 -14.23 17.97
CA ARG A 128 -24.03 -14.38 16.56
C ARG A 128 -24.71 -13.40 15.61
N TRP A 129 -25.93 -12.97 15.90
CA TRP A 129 -26.61 -11.96 15.09
C TRP A 129 -26.02 -10.55 15.31
N ILE A 130 -25.52 -10.25 16.51
CA ILE A 130 -24.81 -8.99 16.81
C ILE A 130 -23.46 -9.00 16.13
N ALA A 131 -22.76 -10.13 16.22
CA ALA A 131 -21.53 -10.36 15.47
C ALA A 131 -21.75 -10.21 13.96
N LEU A 132 -22.89 -10.65 13.42
CA LEU A 132 -23.24 -10.48 12.01
C LEU A 132 -23.29 -9.00 11.62
N VAL A 133 -24.03 -8.18 12.37
CA VAL A 133 -24.15 -6.74 12.11
C VAL A 133 -22.81 -6.02 12.34
N ALA A 134 -22.04 -6.41 13.35
CA ALA A 134 -20.71 -5.87 13.60
C ALA A 134 -19.73 -6.12 12.43
N GLY A 135 -19.80 -7.31 11.81
CA GLY A 135 -18.99 -7.58 10.62
C GLY A 135 -19.39 -6.72 9.42
N PHE A 136 -20.68 -6.42 9.21
CA PHE A 136 -21.08 -5.44 8.18
C PHE A 136 -20.53 -4.05 8.46
N ALA A 137 -20.56 -3.63 9.73
CA ALA A 137 -20.02 -2.34 10.13
C ALA A 137 -18.51 -2.24 9.86
N PHE A 138 -17.75 -3.31 10.14
CA PHE A 138 -16.29 -3.32 9.89
C PHE A 138 -15.93 -3.41 8.39
N GLN A 139 -16.64 -4.27 7.66
CA GLN A 139 -16.42 -4.54 6.24
C GLN A 139 -16.39 -3.27 5.38
N PHE A 140 -17.21 -2.28 5.71
CA PHE A 140 -17.31 -1.01 4.99
C PHE A 140 -16.94 0.21 5.84
N THR A 141 -16.07 0.07 6.85
CA THR A 141 -15.48 1.27 7.47
C THR A 141 -14.73 2.11 6.45
N GLY A 142 -14.69 3.41 6.69
CA GLY A 142 -14.00 4.42 5.89
C GLY A 142 -12.57 4.04 5.54
N ILE A 143 -11.81 3.55 6.51
CA ILE A 143 -10.40 3.22 6.28
C ILE A 143 -10.25 2.03 5.32
N THR A 144 -11.06 0.98 5.48
CA THR A 144 -11.04 -0.20 4.61
C THR A 144 -11.51 0.14 3.19
N MET A 145 -12.58 0.93 3.08
CA MET A 145 -13.20 1.22 1.78
C MET A 145 -12.47 2.28 0.96
N SER A 146 -11.88 3.29 1.62
CA SER A 146 -11.34 4.44 0.91
C SER A 146 -9.96 4.19 0.30
N TRP A 147 -9.19 3.25 0.84
CA TRP A 147 -7.93 2.80 0.23
C TRP A 147 -8.09 2.12 -1.13
N VAL A 148 -9.32 1.72 -1.50
CA VAL A 148 -9.64 1.26 -2.85
C VAL A 148 -9.36 2.36 -3.88
N TYR A 149 -9.71 3.61 -3.59
CA TYR A 149 -9.55 4.73 -4.53
C TYR A 149 -8.09 4.99 -4.90
N ALA A 150 -7.17 4.83 -3.93
CA ALA A 150 -5.75 4.94 -4.21
C ALA A 150 -5.15 3.65 -4.82
N GLY A 151 -5.85 2.53 -4.68
CA GLY A 151 -5.34 1.20 -5.03
C GLY A 151 -4.34 0.67 -3.99
N HIS A 152 -4.51 0.97 -2.70
CA HIS A 152 -3.63 0.49 -1.62
C HIS A 152 -4.13 -0.84 -1.04
N ASP A 153 -4.09 -1.89 -1.85
CA ASP A 153 -4.47 -3.25 -1.48
C ASP A 153 -3.74 -3.75 -0.22
N GLY A 154 -2.42 -3.54 -0.13
CA GLY A 154 -1.65 -4.04 0.99
C GLY A 154 -2.12 -3.49 2.34
N ARG A 155 -2.61 -2.24 2.37
CA ARG A 155 -3.11 -1.60 3.60
C ARG A 155 -4.45 -2.21 4.00
N VAL A 156 -5.31 -2.48 3.01
CA VAL A 156 -6.58 -3.19 3.19
C VAL A 156 -6.35 -4.61 3.70
N ILE A 157 -5.34 -5.33 3.18
CA ILE A 157 -4.98 -6.68 3.66
C ILE A 157 -4.66 -6.65 5.16
N VAL A 158 -3.79 -5.76 5.63
CA VAL A 158 -3.44 -5.70 7.06
C VAL A 158 -4.64 -5.32 7.93
N ALA A 159 -5.41 -4.28 7.52
CA ALA A 159 -6.53 -3.81 8.32
C ALA A 159 -7.67 -4.84 8.40
N SER A 160 -8.01 -5.49 7.29
CA SER A 160 -9.08 -6.51 7.25
C SER A 160 -8.74 -7.77 8.04
N LEU A 161 -7.46 -8.15 8.13
CA LEU A 161 -7.00 -9.31 8.90
C LEU A 161 -6.82 -9.03 10.40
N ALA A 162 -6.82 -7.75 10.83
CA ALA A 162 -6.62 -7.38 12.23
C ALA A 162 -7.61 -8.05 13.21
N PRO A 163 -8.94 -8.08 12.96
CA PRO A 163 -9.88 -8.77 13.84
C PRO A 163 -9.61 -10.28 13.94
N LEU A 164 -9.22 -10.90 12.82
CA LEU A 164 -8.94 -12.34 12.77
C LEU A 164 -7.67 -12.69 13.58
N PHE A 165 -6.64 -11.83 13.50
CA PHE A 165 -5.44 -11.98 14.32
C PHE A 165 -5.76 -11.84 15.81
N PHE A 166 -6.58 -10.84 16.19
CA PHE A 166 -7.05 -10.65 17.56
C PHE A 166 -7.88 -11.83 18.07
N PHE A 167 -8.73 -12.41 17.21
CA PHE A 167 -9.52 -13.61 17.50
C PHE A 167 -8.63 -14.80 17.86
N PHE A 168 -7.65 -15.11 16.99
CA PHE A 168 -6.76 -16.24 17.22
C PHE A 168 -5.87 -16.05 18.46
N MET A 169 -5.34 -14.85 18.67
CA MET A 169 -4.56 -14.51 19.86
C MET A 169 -5.39 -14.62 21.14
N HIS A 170 -6.61 -14.06 21.16
CA HIS A 170 -7.50 -14.15 22.33
C HIS A 170 -7.84 -15.60 22.65
N ARG A 171 -8.26 -16.38 21.65
CA ARG A 171 -8.58 -17.80 21.81
C ARG A 171 -7.39 -18.63 22.28
N GLY A 172 -6.21 -18.38 21.71
CA GLY A 172 -4.96 -19.05 22.10
C GLY A 172 -4.56 -18.75 23.55
N ILE A 173 -4.72 -17.50 24.00
CA ILE A 173 -4.42 -17.12 25.38
C ILE A 173 -5.47 -17.71 26.34
N ARG A 174 -6.76 -17.56 26.01
CA ARG A 174 -7.91 -18.03 26.81
C ARG A 174 -7.97 -19.55 26.94
N ALA A 175 -8.17 -20.23 25.82
CA ALA A 175 -8.42 -21.67 25.77
C ALA A 175 -7.12 -22.48 25.63
N GLY A 176 -6.17 -21.98 24.85
CA GLY A 176 -4.92 -22.69 24.58
C GLY A 176 -4.94 -23.60 23.38
N GLY A 177 -4.07 -24.61 23.41
CA GLY A 177 -3.71 -25.39 22.25
C GLY A 177 -2.75 -24.64 21.33
N ILE A 178 -2.14 -25.36 20.39
CA ILE A 178 -1.23 -24.76 19.40
C ILE A 178 -1.99 -24.21 18.18
N ALA A 179 -3.16 -24.77 17.86
CA ALA A 179 -3.94 -24.39 16.68
C ALA A 179 -4.30 -22.90 16.60
N PRO A 180 -4.77 -22.21 17.66
CA PRO A 180 -5.02 -20.78 17.56
C PRO A 180 -3.74 -19.97 17.31
N PHE A 181 -2.60 -20.38 17.86
CA PHE A 181 -1.32 -19.71 17.61
C PHE A 181 -0.82 -19.94 16.18
N VAL A 182 -1.06 -21.12 15.58
CA VAL A 182 -0.79 -21.34 14.15
C VAL A 182 -1.71 -20.47 13.28
N GLY A 183 -3.00 -20.33 13.64
CA GLY A 183 -3.91 -19.40 12.97
C GLY A 183 -3.48 -17.94 13.08
N ALA A 184 -2.97 -17.53 14.25
CA ALA A 184 -2.38 -16.21 14.45
C ALA A 184 -1.13 -16.01 13.57
N ALA A 185 -0.24 -17.01 13.50
CA ALA A 185 0.95 -16.99 12.65
C ALA A 185 0.60 -16.86 11.17
N ALA A 186 -0.38 -17.64 10.69
CA ALA A 186 -0.85 -17.58 9.30
C ALA A 186 -1.45 -16.21 8.97
N THR A 187 -2.28 -15.66 9.86
CA THR A 187 -2.91 -14.34 9.68
C THR A 187 -1.85 -13.23 9.65
N LEU A 188 -0.84 -13.30 10.53
CA LEU A 188 0.27 -12.35 10.53
C LEU A 188 1.14 -12.51 9.28
N ALA A 189 1.47 -13.73 8.86
CA ALA A 189 2.22 -13.98 7.64
C ALA A 189 1.53 -13.33 6.43
N PHE A 190 0.20 -13.47 6.32
CA PHE A 190 -0.59 -12.87 5.26
C PHE A 190 -0.58 -11.34 5.30
N ALA A 191 -0.65 -10.75 6.49
CA ALA A 191 -0.49 -9.31 6.68
C ALA A 191 0.92 -8.83 6.30
N LEU A 192 1.96 -9.61 6.58
CA LEU A 192 3.35 -9.29 6.27
C LEU A 192 3.68 -9.48 4.78
N LEU A 193 3.06 -10.46 4.12
CA LEU A 193 3.21 -10.73 2.69
C LEU A 193 2.61 -9.62 1.80
N SER A 194 1.76 -8.76 2.34
CA SER A 194 1.26 -7.57 1.64
C SER A 194 2.29 -6.43 1.55
N PHE A 195 3.44 -6.60 2.20
CA PHE A 195 4.57 -5.68 2.25
C PHE A 195 4.24 -4.28 2.83
N GLN A 196 3.14 -4.14 3.58
CA GLN A 196 2.84 -2.92 4.34
C GLN A 196 3.43 -2.97 5.75
N ILE A 197 4.75 -2.84 5.82
CA ILE A 197 5.55 -2.97 7.05
C ILE A 197 5.03 -2.07 8.18
N GLN A 198 4.69 -0.82 7.87
CA GLN A 198 4.22 0.13 8.88
C GLN A 198 2.84 -0.23 9.45
N ASN A 199 1.88 -0.67 8.63
CA ASN A 199 0.59 -1.14 9.11
C ASN A 199 0.74 -2.43 9.94
N ALA A 200 1.61 -3.36 9.50
CA ALA A 200 1.89 -4.59 10.24
C ALA A 200 2.56 -4.30 11.60
N TYR A 201 3.44 -3.29 11.67
CA TYR A 201 4.02 -2.80 12.92
C TYR A 201 2.94 -2.33 13.90
N TYR A 202 1.99 -1.50 13.44
CA TYR A 202 0.87 -1.06 14.28
C TYR A 202 -0.04 -2.23 14.71
N LEU A 203 -0.26 -3.22 13.84
CA LEU A 203 -1.00 -4.44 14.20
C LEU A 203 -0.29 -5.23 15.30
N LEU A 204 1.02 -5.43 15.20
CA LEU A 204 1.82 -6.13 16.20
C LEU A 204 1.84 -5.38 17.54
N LEU A 205 1.98 -4.06 17.51
CA LEU A 205 1.90 -3.21 18.70
C LEU A 205 0.53 -3.34 19.39
N ALA A 206 -0.56 -3.24 18.62
CA ALA A 206 -1.91 -3.41 19.14
C ALA A 206 -2.13 -4.82 19.72
N ALA A 207 -1.64 -5.85 19.04
CA ALA A 207 -1.74 -7.24 19.48
C ALA A 207 -0.90 -7.55 20.72
N ALA A 208 0.26 -6.91 20.88
CA ALA A 208 1.06 -7.04 22.10
C ALA A 208 0.30 -6.45 23.31
N ILE A 209 -0.28 -5.26 23.15
CA ILE A 209 -1.13 -4.62 24.18
C ILE A 209 -2.34 -5.52 24.50
N TRP A 210 -2.97 -6.09 23.47
CA TRP A 210 -4.07 -7.05 23.62
C TRP A 210 -3.67 -8.34 24.34
N ALA A 211 -2.51 -8.91 24.01
CA ALA A 211 -2.02 -10.13 24.63
C ALA A 211 -1.77 -9.92 26.13
N VAL A 212 -1.16 -8.78 26.51
CA VAL A 212 -0.98 -8.40 27.92
C VAL A 212 -2.33 -8.27 28.62
N PHE A 213 -3.30 -7.57 28.01
CA PHE A 213 -4.65 -7.48 28.55
C PHE A 213 -5.28 -8.86 28.75
N CYS A 214 -5.21 -9.75 27.76
CA CYS A 214 -5.78 -11.11 27.85
C CYS A 214 -5.12 -11.93 28.97
N LEU A 215 -3.80 -11.88 29.08
CA LEU A 215 -3.05 -12.59 30.14
C LEU A 215 -3.48 -12.13 31.54
N VAL A 216 -3.72 -10.83 31.73
CA VAL A 216 -4.22 -10.27 32.98
C VAL A 216 -5.70 -10.62 33.19
N HIS A 217 -6.53 -10.41 32.17
CA HIS A 217 -7.98 -10.60 32.22
C HIS A 217 -8.37 -12.04 32.57
N PHE A 218 -7.65 -13.02 32.02
CA PHE A 218 -7.86 -14.45 32.32
C PHE A 218 -7.08 -14.95 33.54
N GLY A 219 -6.41 -14.06 34.29
CA GLY A 219 -5.67 -14.41 35.50
C GLY A 219 -4.46 -15.32 35.25
N ILE A 220 -3.97 -15.39 34.00
CA ILE A 220 -2.84 -16.24 33.60
C ILE A 220 -1.54 -15.72 34.20
N VAL A 221 -1.42 -14.40 34.42
CA VAL A 221 -0.29 -13.77 35.12
C VAL A 221 -0.05 -14.34 36.53
N ARG A 222 -1.07 -14.96 37.15
CA ARG A 222 -0.94 -15.61 38.47
C ARG A 222 -0.46 -17.06 38.37
N ARG A 223 -0.19 -17.58 37.17
CA ARG A 223 0.17 -18.98 36.90
C ARG A 223 1.45 -19.03 36.06
N PRO A 224 2.65 -18.98 36.66
CA PRO A 224 3.91 -18.73 35.94
C PRO A 224 4.22 -19.76 34.83
N ALA A 225 3.98 -21.05 35.07
CA ALA A 225 4.18 -22.08 34.04
C ALA A 225 3.25 -21.90 32.83
N LEU A 226 1.97 -21.57 33.09
CA LEU A 226 1.00 -21.30 32.03
C LEU A 226 1.32 -19.99 31.30
N LEU A 227 1.71 -18.94 32.04
CA LEU A 227 2.16 -17.67 31.49
C LEU A 227 3.34 -17.88 30.53
N GLY A 228 4.38 -18.58 30.96
CA GLY A 228 5.55 -18.90 30.13
C GLY A 228 5.14 -19.64 28.85
N LYS A 229 4.27 -20.66 28.96
CA LYS A 229 3.74 -21.38 27.80
C LYS A 229 2.96 -20.49 26.83
N ARG A 230 2.07 -19.62 27.33
CA ARG A 230 1.26 -18.72 26.48
C ARG A 230 2.13 -17.66 25.79
N VAL A 231 3.08 -17.09 26.51
CA VAL A 231 4.03 -16.10 25.96
C VAL A 231 4.91 -16.76 24.91
N ALA A 232 5.47 -17.94 25.18
CA ALA A 232 6.30 -18.68 24.22
C ALA A 232 5.53 -19.03 22.94
N LEU A 233 4.29 -19.51 23.05
CA LEU A 233 3.45 -19.79 21.88
C LEU A 233 3.06 -18.52 21.11
N GLY A 234 2.79 -17.41 21.81
CA GLY A 234 2.51 -16.12 21.19
C GLY A 234 3.72 -15.56 20.42
N LEU A 235 4.90 -15.56 21.04
CA LEU A 235 6.16 -15.16 20.39
C LEU A 235 6.52 -16.11 19.25
N GLY A 236 6.31 -17.41 19.42
CA GLY A 236 6.49 -18.41 18.37
C GLY A 236 5.56 -18.19 17.18
N ALA A 237 4.31 -17.77 17.41
CA ALA A 237 3.39 -17.40 16.33
C ALA A 237 3.86 -16.16 15.56
N VAL A 238 4.36 -15.15 16.27
CA VAL A 238 4.94 -13.96 15.64
C VAL A 238 6.17 -14.34 14.80
N ALA A 239 7.10 -15.10 15.38
CA ALA A 239 8.29 -15.57 14.69
C ALA A 239 7.94 -16.40 13.45
N LEU A 240 7.01 -17.35 13.56
CA LEU A 240 6.55 -18.14 12.42
C LEU A 240 5.90 -17.27 11.34
N GLY A 241 5.15 -16.23 11.72
CA GLY A 241 4.61 -15.26 10.76
C GLY A 241 5.68 -14.57 9.94
N PHE A 242 6.77 -14.12 10.57
CA PHE A 242 7.93 -13.54 9.88
C PHE A 242 8.68 -14.56 9.02
N VAL A 243 8.85 -15.79 9.51
CA VAL A 243 9.50 -16.87 8.76
C VAL A 243 8.73 -17.18 7.47
N ILE A 244 7.41 -17.33 7.53
CA ILE A 244 6.59 -17.59 6.32
C ILE A 244 6.67 -16.41 5.33
N ALA A 245 6.80 -15.19 5.84
CA ALA A 245 6.94 -13.99 5.01
C ALA A 245 8.39 -13.68 4.58
N ALA A 246 9.35 -14.58 4.83
CA ALA A 246 10.78 -14.33 4.62
C ALA A 246 11.15 -13.91 3.17
N VAL A 247 10.39 -14.37 2.16
CA VAL A 247 10.55 -13.96 0.76
C VAL A 247 10.50 -12.44 0.57
N ASN A 248 9.75 -11.72 1.40
CA ASN A 248 9.67 -10.26 1.37
C ASN A 248 10.79 -9.59 2.18
N PHE A 249 11.21 -10.18 3.31
CA PHE A 249 12.07 -9.48 4.26
C PHE A 249 13.55 -9.76 4.07
N LEU A 250 13.95 -11.00 3.80
CA LEU A 250 15.39 -11.33 3.66
C LEU A 250 16.06 -10.47 2.58
N PRO A 251 15.61 -10.50 1.31
CA PRO A 251 16.25 -9.68 0.28
C PRO A 251 16.02 -8.18 0.48
N PHE A 252 14.93 -7.79 1.17
CA PHE A 252 14.66 -6.39 1.46
C PHE A 252 15.59 -5.81 2.53
N LEU A 253 15.96 -6.59 3.55
CA LEU A 253 16.89 -6.13 4.59
C LEU A 253 18.26 -5.79 4.00
N ASP A 254 18.73 -6.57 3.04
CA ASP A 254 19.95 -6.29 2.28
C ASP A 254 19.79 -5.10 1.33
N TYR A 255 18.57 -4.88 0.81
CA TYR A 255 18.28 -3.76 -0.08
C TYR A 255 18.12 -2.42 0.65
N VAL A 256 17.63 -2.39 1.89
CA VAL A 256 17.31 -1.13 2.61
C VAL A 256 18.47 -0.11 2.60
N PRO A 257 19.74 -0.49 2.88
CA PRO A 257 20.87 0.44 2.83
C PRO A 257 21.11 1.07 1.46
N GLU A 258 20.76 0.38 0.37
CA GLU A 258 20.91 0.85 -1.01
C GLU A 258 19.73 1.71 -1.49
N SER A 259 18.76 1.97 -0.61
CA SER A 259 17.55 2.74 -0.93
C SER A 259 17.59 4.15 -0.31
N PRO A 260 16.80 5.12 -0.82
CA PRO A 260 16.62 6.44 -0.21
C PRO A 260 16.07 6.42 1.22
N ARG A 261 15.68 5.23 1.72
CA ARG A 261 15.15 5.00 3.07
C ARG A 261 16.18 4.34 3.99
N GLY A 262 17.41 4.14 3.52
CA GLY A 262 18.51 3.49 4.24
C GLY A 262 19.28 4.36 5.24
N GLU A 263 19.05 5.69 5.25
CA GLU A 263 19.76 6.61 6.17
C GLU A 263 19.63 6.19 7.64
N GLU A 264 20.77 6.15 8.35
CA GLU A 264 20.82 5.86 9.78
C GLU A 264 20.01 6.88 10.58
N GLY A 265 19.06 6.41 11.39
CA GLY A 265 18.17 7.26 12.20
C GLY A 265 16.93 7.80 11.48
N GLY A 266 16.74 7.49 10.19
CA GLY A 266 15.62 7.99 9.38
C GLY A 266 15.73 9.49 9.06
N ARG A 267 14.70 10.06 8.42
CA ARG A 267 14.74 11.46 7.92
C ARG A 267 14.34 12.51 8.97
N GLY A 268 14.51 12.19 10.25
CA GLY A 268 14.19 13.08 11.37
C GLY A 268 12.71 13.15 11.76
N TYR A 269 12.44 13.96 12.80
CA TYR A 269 11.13 14.07 13.44
C TYR A 269 10.07 14.66 12.50
N GLU A 270 10.37 15.74 11.78
CA GLU A 270 9.42 16.42 10.88
C GLU A 270 8.92 15.49 9.77
N TYR A 271 9.82 14.70 9.18
CA TYR A 271 9.43 13.64 8.24
C TYR A 271 8.51 12.62 8.90
N SER A 272 8.83 12.19 10.12
CA SER A 272 8.08 11.16 10.84
C SER A 272 6.67 11.59 11.24
N VAL A 273 6.44 12.89 11.45
CA VAL A 273 5.12 13.47 11.70
C VAL A 273 4.43 14.00 10.45
N SER A 274 5.06 13.95 9.27
CA SER A 274 4.37 14.28 8.02
C SER A 274 3.14 13.39 7.83
N TYR A 275 2.07 13.92 7.24
CA TYR A 275 0.79 13.22 7.09
C TYR A 275 0.16 12.76 8.41
N SER A 276 0.40 13.51 9.50
CA SER A 276 -0.36 13.37 10.75
C SER A 276 -1.85 13.69 10.53
N MET A 277 -2.72 13.12 11.35
CA MET A 277 -4.15 13.44 11.34
C MET A 277 -4.41 14.66 12.25
N PRO A 278 -4.90 15.80 11.73
CA PRO A 278 -5.34 16.90 12.58
C PRO A 278 -6.48 16.45 13.51
N PRO A 279 -6.45 16.76 14.82
CA PRO A 279 -7.50 16.33 15.76
C PRO A 279 -8.91 16.78 15.38
N GLY A 280 -9.04 17.93 14.72
CA GLY A 280 -10.32 18.43 14.19
C GLY A 280 -10.97 17.50 13.17
N GLU A 281 -10.20 16.62 12.54
CA GLU A 281 -10.73 15.65 11.58
C GLU A 281 -11.52 14.52 12.22
N LEU A 282 -11.54 14.38 13.56
CA LEU A 282 -12.37 13.38 14.23
C LEU A 282 -13.86 13.48 13.90
N VAL A 283 -14.34 14.67 13.50
CA VAL A 283 -15.73 14.84 13.03
C VAL A 283 -16.05 13.94 11.83
N SER A 284 -15.05 13.56 11.04
CA SER A 284 -15.20 12.65 9.90
C SER A 284 -15.60 11.22 10.28
N LEU A 285 -15.42 10.81 11.55
CA LEU A 285 -15.98 9.56 12.08
C LEU A 285 -17.48 9.47 11.85
N ALA A 286 -18.18 10.62 11.87
CA ALA A 286 -19.61 10.75 11.66
C ALA A 286 -19.97 11.44 10.32
N VAL A 287 -19.25 12.52 9.98
CA VAL A 287 -19.57 13.40 8.85
C VAL A 287 -18.31 13.70 8.03
N PRO A 288 -17.92 12.79 7.11
CA PRO A 288 -16.70 12.97 6.31
C PRO A 288 -16.76 14.20 5.41
N GLU A 289 -17.96 14.62 4.97
CA GLU A 289 -18.14 15.85 4.18
C GLU A 289 -17.66 17.11 4.91
N HIS A 290 -17.62 17.13 6.24
CA HIS A 290 -17.20 18.31 6.99
C HIS A 290 -15.71 18.60 6.84
N VAL A 291 -14.89 17.54 6.77
CA VAL A 291 -13.44 17.63 6.54
C VAL A 291 -13.13 17.72 5.04
N GLY A 292 -13.92 17.01 4.22
CA GLY A 292 -13.69 16.89 2.79
C GLY A 292 -12.63 15.85 2.44
N ALA A 293 -12.47 15.60 1.15
CA ALA A 293 -11.46 14.69 0.61
C ALA A 293 -11.03 15.13 -0.80
N SER A 294 -9.81 14.77 -1.19
CA SER A 294 -9.22 15.04 -2.51
C SER A 294 -9.56 13.93 -3.52
N VAL A 295 -10.85 13.58 -3.59
CA VAL A 295 -11.37 12.44 -4.37
C VAL A 295 -12.32 12.96 -5.43
N SER A 296 -12.16 12.50 -6.66
CA SER A 296 -12.91 12.95 -7.83
C SER A 296 -13.37 11.76 -8.67
N ASP A 297 -14.42 11.95 -9.46
CA ASP A 297 -14.78 11.00 -10.51
C ASP A 297 -13.84 11.09 -11.72
N MET A 298 -14.11 10.25 -12.73
CA MET A 298 -13.33 10.17 -13.97
C MET A 298 -13.39 11.44 -14.83
N GLN A 299 -14.35 12.33 -14.57
CA GLN A 299 -14.47 13.62 -15.25
C GLN A 299 -13.83 14.75 -14.43
N GLY A 300 -13.17 14.43 -13.32
CA GLY A 300 -12.55 15.40 -12.41
C GLY A 300 -13.53 16.11 -11.48
N ARG A 301 -14.80 15.67 -11.41
CA ARG A 301 -15.77 16.29 -10.50
C ARG A 301 -15.51 15.83 -9.06
N PRO A 302 -15.42 16.73 -8.08
CA PRO A 302 -15.19 16.35 -6.68
C PRO A 302 -16.34 15.50 -6.11
N LEU A 303 -16.00 14.43 -5.40
CA LEU A 303 -16.96 13.52 -4.75
C LEU A 303 -17.18 13.86 -3.27
N PHE A 304 -16.41 14.81 -2.76
CA PHE A 304 -16.55 15.42 -1.44
C PHE A 304 -16.37 16.93 -1.58
N PRO A 305 -16.81 17.72 -0.60
CA PRO A 305 -16.28 19.07 -0.41
C PRO A 305 -14.75 19.05 -0.44
N GLN A 306 -14.16 20.13 -0.94
CA GLN A 306 -12.71 20.29 -0.99
C GLN A 306 -12.11 20.03 0.41
N TYR A 307 -11.02 19.27 0.47
CA TYR A 307 -10.32 18.99 1.70
C TYR A 307 -9.84 20.28 2.38
N ARG A 308 -10.08 20.40 3.70
CA ARG A 308 -9.79 21.60 4.51
C ARG A 308 -8.80 21.35 5.66
N GLY A 309 -8.17 20.19 5.71
CA GLY A 309 -7.17 19.87 6.73
C GLY A 309 -5.77 20.35 6.35
N ASP A 310 -4.81 20.07 7.22
CA ASP A 310 -3.45 20.61 7.13
C ASP A 310 -2.55 19.83 6.14
N ASN A 311 -3.02 18.70 5.61
CA ASN A 311 -2.24 17.91 4.65
C ASN A 311 -2.40 18.43 3.21
N PRO A 312 -1.47 18.12 2.28
CA PRO A 312 -1.59 18.55 0.89
C PRO A 312 -2.81 17.97 0.16
N PHE A 313 -3.20 16.74 0.53
CA PHE A 313 -4.36 16.06 -0.02
C PHE A 313 -4.84 14.96 0.95
N LYS A 314 -6.06 14.47 0.73
CA LYS A 314 -6.63 13.36 1.50
C LYS A 314 -7.43 12.42 0.62
N LEU A 315 -6.91 11.22 0.37
CA LEU A 315 -7.56 10.18 -0.46
C LEU A 315 -8.34 9.14 0.36
N HIS A 316 -8.61 9.43 1.63
CA HIS A 316 -9.25 8.49 2.55
C HIS A 316 -10.25 9.17 3.48
N THR A 317 -10.99 8.37 4.25
CA THR A 317 -11.88 8.86 5.30
C THR A 317 -11.88 7.94 6.51
N GLU A 318 -12.02 8.52 7.70
CA GLU A 318 -12.10 7.84 8.98
C GLU A 318 -13.52 7.37 9.34
N TYR A 319 -14.50 7.63 8.46
CA TYR A 319 -15.91 7.37 8.71
C TYR A 319 -16.20 5.95 9.22
N VAL A 320 -16.89 5.82 10.36
CA VAL A 320 -17.22 4.50 10.96
C VAL A 320 -18.70 4.14 10.92
N GLY A 321 -19.55 5.05 10.44
CA GLY A 321 -21.00 4.82 10.36
C GLY A 321 -21.78 5.32 11.59
N ALA A 322 -23.03 5.72 11.36
CA ALA A 322 -24.01 6.08 12.39
C ALA A 322 -24.27 4.90 13.34
N PHE A 323 -24.26 3.65 12.84
CA PHE A 323 -24.32 2.44 13.66
C PHE A 323 -23.32 2.47 14.80
N VAL A 324 -22.05 2.69 14.46
CA VAL A 324 -20.95 2.72 15.43
C VAL A 324 -21.10 3.94 16.33
N MET A 325 -21.31 5.14 15.77
CA MET A 325 -21.36 6.38 16.56
C MET A 325 -22.49 6.40 17.61
N VAL A 326 -23.69 5.93 17.25
CA VAL A 326 -24.82 5.84 18.19
C VAL A 326 -24.52 4.83 19.30
N LEU A 327 -23.99 3.66 18.96
CA LEU A 327 -23.65 2.63 19.95
C LEU A 327 -22.43 3.00 20.81
N LEU A 328 -21.53 3.85 20.33
CA LEU A 328 -20.47 4.43 21.16
C LEU A 328 -21.06 5.39 22.21
N ALA A 329 -21.94 6.30 21.79
CA ALA A 329 -22.62 7.24 22.70
C ALA A 329 -23.41 6.49 23.79
N LEU A 330 -24.15 5.45 23.42
CA LEU A 330 -24.83 4.57 24.36
C LEU A 330 -23.85 3.77 25.23
N GLY A 331 -22.72 3.34 24.67
CA GLY A 331 -21.69 2.54 25.36
C GLY A 331 -21.06 3.23 26.56
N PHE A 332 -20.83 4.55 26.47
CA PHE A 332 -20.34 5.35 27.60
C PHE A 332 -21.27 5.29 28.82
N TYR A 333 -22.54 4.95 28.63
CA TYR A 333 -23.48 4.71 29.72
C TYR A 333 -23.61 3.23 30.06
N TYR A 334 -24.04 2.41 29.09
CA TYR A 334 -24.44 1.02 29.31
C TYR A 334 -23.25 0.06 29.51
N SER A 335 -22.12 0.33 28.85
CA SER A 335 -20.97 -0.58 28.75
C SER A 335 -19.74 -0.09 29.51
N ARG A 336 -19.82 1.04 30.23
CA ARG A 336 -18.69 1.66 30.94
C ARG A 336 -18.01 0.82 32.03
N ARG A 337 -18.58 -0.34 32.36
CA ARG A 337 -18.02 -1.32 33.32
C ARG A 337 -17.54 -2.60 32.64
N ASP A 338 -17.83 -2.76 31.35
CA ASP A 338 -17.37 -3.91 30.58
C ASP A 338 -15.86 -3.77 30.33
N ARG A 339 -15.10 -4.82 30.67
CA ARG A 339 -13.64 -4.79 30.62
C ARG A 339 -13.11 -4.79 29.19
N TYR A 340 -13.78 -5.47 28.26
CA TYR A 340 -13.40 -5.45 26.85
C TYR A 340 -13.71 -4.09 26.24
N TRP A 341 -14.86 -3.51 26.57
CA TRP A 341 -15.24 -2.17 26.10
C TRP A 341 -14.23 -1.11 26.56
N LEU A 342 -13.86 -1.13 27.85
CA LEU A 342 -12.85 -0.22 28.40
C LEU A 342 -11.46 -0.44 27.76
N PHE A 343 -11.11 -1.69 27.47
CA PHE A 343 -9.87 -2.00 26.76
C PHE A 343 -9.86 -1.38 25.35
N PHE A 344 -10.90 -1.61 24.54
CA PHE A 344 -10.95 -1.06 23.19
C PHE A 344 -11.06 0.47 23.19
N ALA A 345 -11.70 1.07 24.20
CA ALA A 345 -11.69 2.53 24.40
C ALA A 345 -10.26 3.05 24.66
N GLY A 346 -9.51 2.39 25.56
CA GLY A 346 -8.13 2.73 25.84
C GLY A 346 -7.19 2.50 24.65
N LEU A 347 -7.39 1.41 23.91
CA LEU A 347 -6.65 1.11 22.68
C LEU A 347 -6.91 2.16 21.60
N SER A 348 -8.18 2.57 21.43
CA SER A 348 -8.57 3.65 20.51
C SER A 348 -7.89 4.95 20.89
N LEU A 349 -7.90 5.33 22.17
CA LEU A 349 -7.26 6.55 22.65
C LEU A 349 -5.74 6.52 22.42
N PHE A 350 -5.09 5.40 22.71
CA PHE A 350 -3.65 5.21 22.47
C PHE A 350 -3.28 5.31 20.99
N PHE A 351 -4.08 4.73 20.10
CA PHE A 351 -3.81 4.80 18.67
C PHE A 351 -4.22 6.16 18.05
N LEU A 352 -5.17 6.88 18.65
CA LEU A 352 -5.45 8.28 18.28
C LEU A 352 -4.27 9.20 18.59
N THR A 353 -3.58 9.03 19.73
CA THR A 353 -2.40 9.84 20.04
C THR A 353 -1.22 9.54 19.11
N ILE A 354 -1.13 8.31 18.58
CA ILE A 354 -0.21 7.99 17.48
C ILE A 354 -0.68 8.70 16.21
N ALA A 355 -1.94 8.49 15.78
CA ALA A 355 -2.49 9.06 14.54
C ALA A 355 -2.39 10.58 14.44
N PHE A 356 -2.60 11.27 15.56
CA PHE A 356 -2.44 12.73 15.64
C PHE A 356 -1.01 13.21 15.44
N GLY A 357 -0.02 12.33 15.61
CA GLY A 357 1.38 12.61 15.33
C GLY A 357 1.84 13.97 15.89
N GLY A 358 2.30 14.84 14.99
CA GLY A 358 2.84 16.16 15.31
C GLY A 358 1.86 17.12 16.01
N HIS A 359 0.55 16.85 15.99
CA HIS A 359 -0.45 17.64 16.71
C HIS A 359 -0.52 17.33 18.22
N THR A 360 0.23 16.33 18.69
CA THR A 360 0.34 16.02 20.13
C THR A 360 1.80 15.94 20.58
N PRO A 361 2.13 16.38 21.81
CA PRO A 361 3.49 16.22 22.34
C PRO A 361 3.84 14.74 22.60
N LEU A 362 2.84 13.85 22.70
CA LEU A 362 3.03 12.42 22.96
C LEU A 362 3.79 11.71 21.85
N TYR A 363 3.69 12.18 20.60
CA TYR A 363 4.40 11.53 19.50
C TYR A 363 5.92 11.61 19.63
N ARG A 364 6.46 12.65 20.29
CA ARG A 364 7.90 12.72 20.61
C ARG A 364 8.35 11.56 21.49
N LEU A 365 7.50 11.09 22.40
CA LEU A 365 7.78 9.93 23.24
C LEU A 365 7.84 8.66 22.38
N TYR A 366 6.88 8.48 21.47
CA TYR A 366 6.88 7.34 20.56
C TYR A 366 8.11 7.35 19.67
N TYR A 367 8.44 8.49 19.08
CA TYR A 367 9.63 8.68 18.25
C TYR A 367 10.93 8.31 18.98
N ALA A 368 11.00 8.58 20.28
CA ALA A 368 12.19 8.32 21.11
C ALA A 368 12.27 6.87 21.63
N ILE A 369 11.13 6.25 21.97
CA ILE A 369 11.09 4.96 22.70
C ILE A 369 10.75 3.78 21.79
N LEU A 370 9.84 3.96 20.83
CA LEU A 370 9.36 2.85 20.02
C LEU A 370 10.37 2.51 18.91
N PRO A 371 10.88 1.27 18.84
CA PRO A 371 11.88 0.90 17.85
C PRO A 371 11.35 1.08 16.41
N GLY A 372 12.17 1.67 15.55
CA GLY A 372 11.87 1.81 14.12
C GLY A 372 10.89 2.92 13.74
N THR A 373 10.24 3.61 14.69
CA THR A 373 9.29 4.70 14.35
C THR A 373 9.94 5.86 13.61
N GLN A 374 11.25 6.07 13.82
CA GLN A 374 12.05 7.10 13.15
C GLN A 374 12.18 6.87 11.63
N ARG A 375 11.93 5.63 11.17
CA ARG A 375 11.97 5.24 9.76
C ARG A 375 10.60 5.36 9.07
N PHE A 376 9.54 5.66 9.82
CA PHE A 376 8.18 5.75 9.30
C PHE A 376 7.72 7.20 9.14
N ARG A 377 6.68 7.42 8.33
CA ARG A 377 5.95 8.68 8.18
C ARG A 377 4.46 8.41 8.11
N ALA A 378 3.60 9.42 8.06
CA ALA A 378 2.14 9.23 8.01
C ALA A 378 1.60 8.42 9.20
N PRO A 379 1.75 8.92 10.44
CA PRO A 379 1.28 8.19 11.62
C PRO A 379 -0.25 8.01 11.65
N SER A 380 -0.98 8.80 10.86
CA SER A 380 -2.42 8.62 10.56
C SER A 380 -2.75 7.20 10.06
N LEU A 381 -1.80 6.48 9.44
CA LEU A 381 -1.99 5.09 9.03
C LEU A 381 -2.32 4.14 10.18
N SER A 382 -2.04 4.52 11.43
CA SER A 382 -2.39 3.74 12.61
C SER A 382 -3.90 3.75 12.93
N PHE A 383 -4.67 4.63 12.27
CA PHE A 383 -6.10 4.82 12.53
C PHE A 383 -6.97 3.59 12.26
N PHE A 384 -6.52 2.63 11.43
CA PHE A 384 -7.29 1.40 11.22
C PHE A 384 -7.52 0.61 12.53
N VAL A 385 -6.59 0.70 13.50
CA VAL A 385 -6.76 0.10 14.83
C VAL A 385 -7.85 0.82 15.63
N VAL A 386 -7.98 2.15 15.45
CA VAL A 386 -9.08 2.95 16.02
C VAL A 386 -10.40 2.50 15.41
N SER A 387 -10.54 2.49 14.08
CA SER A 387 -11.77 2.04 13.40
C SER A 387 -12.19 0.64 13.86
N PHE A 388 -11.25 -0.32 13.85
CA PHE A 388 -11.45 -1.67 14.38
C PHE A 388 -11.98 -1.68 15.82
N SER A 389 -11.33 -0.93 16.71
CA SER A 389 -11.69 -0.86 18.13
C SER A 389 -13.07 -0.26 18.35
N LEU A 390 -13.43 0.78 17.59
CA LEU A 390 -14.74 1.42 17.66
C LEU A 390 -15.87 0.47 17.22
N VAL A 391 -15.67 -0.37 16.20
CA VAL A 391 -16.65 -1.41 15.84
C VAL A 391 -16.78 -2.45 16.95
N ALA A 392 -15.67 -2.89 17.55
CA ALA A 392 -15.71 -3.83 18.68
C ALA A 392 -16.48 -3.26 19.88
N MET A 393 -16.27 -1.99 20.20
CA MET A 393 -17.05 -1.29 21.23
C MET A 393 -18.54 -1.23 20.89
N ALA A 394 -18.90 -0.95 19.63
CA ALA A 394 -20.29 -0.92 19.19
C ALA A 394 -20.97 -2.30 19.34
N ALA A 395 -20.29 -3.38 18.96
CA ALA A 395 -20.78 -4.75 19.12
C ALA A 395 -21.05 -5.10 20.60
N LEU A 396 -20.10 -4.77 21.49
CA LEU A 396 -20.23 -4.98 22.93
C LEU A 396 -21.36 -4.14 23.54
N THR A 397 -21.55 -2.90 23.08
CA THR A 397 -22.70 -2.09 23.50
C THR A 397 -24.03 -2.71 23.06
N LEU A 398 -24.14 -3.16 21.82
CA LEU A 398 -25.36 -3.79 21.35
C LEU A 398 -25.66 -5.08 22.12
N GLU A 399 -24.64 -5.89 22.44
CA GLU A 399 -24.80 -7.06 23.31
C GLU A 399 -25.28 -6.67 24.71
N ARG A 400 -24.73 -5.60 25.29
CA ARG A 400 -25.16 -5.15 26.60
C ARG A 400 -26.62 -4.69 26.61
N ILE A 401 -27.04 -3.90 25.61
CA ILE A 401 -28.43 -3.48 25.44
C ILE A 401 -29.36 -4.70 25.26
N ALA A 402 -28.93 -5.64 24.42
CA ALA A 402 -29.68 -6.85 24.13
C ALA A 402 -29.81 -7.75 25.37
N THR A 403 -28.79 -7.79 26.24
CA THR A 403 -28.80 -8.51 27.53
C THR A 403 -29.79 -7.86 28.50
N LEU A 404 -29.74 -6.53 28.65
CA LEU A 404 -30.68 -5.78 29.50
C LEU A 404 -32.14 -6.00 29.07
N ARG A 405 -32.40 -6.05 27.76
CA ARG A 405 -33.72 -6.39 27.22
C ARG A 405 -34.15 -7.80 27.61
N ALA A 406 -33.25 -8.78 27.50
CA ALA A 406 -33.56 -10.17 27.87
C ALA A 406 -33.84 -10.32 29.38
N GLU A 407 -33.05 -9.66 30.22
CA GLU A 407 -33.28 -9.59 31.68
C GLU A 407 -34.65 -8.98 31.99
N ARG A 408 -35.03 -7.89 31.30
CA ARG A 408 -36.36 -7.28 31.42
C ARG A 408 -37.49 -8.24 31.09
N LEU A 409 -37.38 -8.98 29.98
CA LEU A 409 -38.42 -9.92 29.55
C LEU A 409 -38.59 -11.11 30.52
N LEU A 410 -37.55 -11.45 31.28
CA LEU A 410 -37.59 -12.49 32.30
C LEU A 410 -38.18 -11.98 33.64
N GLN A 411 -37.93 -10.72 34.00
CA GLN A 411 -38.45 -10.10 35.22
C GLN A 411 -39.88 -9.59 35.00
N ARG A 412 -40.89 -10.35 35.44
CA ARG A 412 -42.34 -10.07 35.25
C ARG A 412 -42.90 -8.83 35.98
N SER A 413 -42.10 -7.91 36.50
CA SER A 413 -42.61 -6.72 37.20
C SER A 413 -42.04 -5.44 36.58
N GLY A 414 -42.90 -4.69 35.89
CA GLY A 414 -42.63 -3.31 35.47
C GLY A 414 -42.34 -2.45 36.70
N THR A 415 -41.07 -2.23 36.98
CA THR A 415 -40.61 -1.36 38.06
C THR A 415 -40.14 -0.03 37.49
N LYS A 416 -40.16 1.03 38.32
CA LYS A 416 -39.72 2.40 37.98
C LYS A 416 -38.33 2.48 37.31
N GLY A 417 -37.48 1.46 37.48
CA GLY A 417 -36.15 1.40 36.84
C GLY A 417 -36.19 1.25 35.32
N GLU A 418 -37.19 0.58 34.76
CA GLU A 418 -37.29 0.34 33.31
C GLU A 418 -37.66 1.60 32.51
N ALA A 419 -38.56 2.42 33.06
CA ALA A 419 -38.89 3.72 32.47
C ALA A 419 -37.65 4.62 32.43
N ALA A 420 -36.89 4.66 33.53
CA ALA A 420 -35.68 5.46 33.63
C ALA A 420 -34.58 5.01 32.64
N GLU A 421 -34.41 3.71 32.41
CA GLU A 421 -33.45 3.20 31.42
C GLU A 421 -33.82 3.56 29.98
N LEU A 422 -35.12 3.49 29.64
CA LEU A 422 -35.58 3.84 28.31
C LEU A 422 -35.58 5.35 28.08
N ASP A 423 -35.90 6.14 29.10
CA ASP A 423 -35.80 7.60 29.05
C ASP A 423 -34.35 8.01 28.78
N ARG A 424 -33.37 7.39 29.45
CA ARG A 424 -31.94 7.63 29.19
C ARG A 424 -31.52 7.29 27.78
N PHE A 425 -31.97 6.15 27.24
CA PHE A 425 -31.73 5.80 25.84
C PHE A 425 -32.21 6.92 24.89
N VAL A 426 -33.44 7.40 25.09
CA VAL A 426 -34.05 8.45 24.27
C VAL A 426 -33.27 9.76 24.39
N TRP A 427 -32.86 10.15 25.60
CA TRP A 427 -32.07 11.38 25.80
C TRP A 427 -30.70 11.32 25.13
N ILE A 428 -29.97 10.20 25.25
CA ILE A 428 -28.64 10.05 24.64
C ILE A 428 -28.73 10.11 23.12
N VAL A 429 -29.64 9.33 22.53
CA VAL A 429 -29.87 9.34 21.07
C VAL A 429 -30.38 10.70 20.61
N GLY A 430 -31.34 11.28 21.34
CA GLY A 430 -31.92 12.59 21.02
C GLY A 430 -30.85 13.67 20.99
N ALA A 431 -29.88 13.64 21.91
CA ALA A 431 -28.73 14.53 21.89
C ALA A 431 -27.83 14.32 20.66
N VAL A 432 -27.54 13.07 20.28
CA VAL A 432 -26.75 12.77 19.07
C VAL A 432 -27.43 13.32 17.81
N ILE A 433 -28.74 13.08 17.66
CA ILE A 433 -29.51 13.57 16.51
C ILE A 433 -29.62 15.10 16.54
N ALA A 434 -29.88 15.72 17.70
CA ALA A 434 -29.97 17.16 17.84
C ALA A 434 -28.65 17.85 17.49
N LEU A 435 -27.51 17.30 17.92
CA LEU A 435 -26.19 17.80 17.55
C LEU A 435 -25.96 17.69 16.03
N ALA A 436 -26.39 16.59 15.41
CA ALA A 436 -26.29 16.43 13.97
C ALA A 436 -27.16 17.43 13.20
N LEU A 437 -28.40 17.67 13.64
CA LEU A 437 -29.29 18.66 13.06
C LEU A 437 -28.78 20.09 13.26
N LEU A 438 -28.19 20.39 14.43
CA LEU A 438 -27.53 21.66 14.68
C LEU A 438 -26.35 21.84 13.72
N GLY A 439 -25.51 20.82 13.52
CA GLY A 439 -24.44 20.84 12.53
C GLY A 439 -24.94 21.12 11.12
N ALA A 440 -26.05 20.50 10.71
CA ALA A 440 -26.69 20.77 9.42
C ALA A 440 -27.17 22.22 9.30
N LEU A 441 -27.82 22.75 10.34
CA LEU A 441 -28.29 24.13 10.38
C LEU A 441 -27.14 25.15 10.31
N LEU A 442 -26.09 24.94 11.12
CA LEU A 442 -24.91 25.82 11.17
C LEU A 442 -24.14 25.83 9.84
N THR A 443 -24.27 24.79 9.03
CA THR A 443 -23.55 24.65 7.75
C THR A 443 -24.45 24.84 6.53
N ALA A 444 -25.74 25.18 6.72
CA ALA A 444 -26.70 25.33 5.63
C ALA A 444 -26.32 26.45 4.63
N GLY A 445 -25.63 27.50 5.10
CA GLY A 445 -25.12 28.59 4.25
C GLY A 445 -23.83 28.25 3.49
N ALA A 446 -23.15 27.15 3.85
CA ALA A 446 -21.95 26.70 3.15
C ALA A 446 -22.35 25.85 1.94
N GLY A 447 -22.70 26.54 0.85
CA GLY A 447 -23.04 25.92 -0.44
C GLY A 447 -21.89 25.07 -1.02
N PRO A 448 -22.20 24.21 -2.01
CA PRO A 448 -21.18 23.38 -2.65
C PRO A 448 -20.18 24.25 -3.42
N THR A 449 -18.92 23.84 -3.46
CA THR A 449 -17.87 24.54 -4.24
C THR A 449 -18.12 24.45 -5.74
N GLN A 450 -18.79 23.38 -6.20
CA GLN A 450 -19.21 23.19 -7.59
C GLN A 450 -20.64 22.62 -7.65
N PRO A 451 -21.47 23.01 -8.65
CA PRO A 451 -22.80 22.43 -8.83
C PRO A 451 -22.77 20.91 -8.90
N GLY A 452 -23.69 20.24 -8.19
CA GLY A 452 -23.80 18.78 -8.17
C GLY A 452 -22.86 18.04 -7.21
N THR A 453 -22.02 18.76 -6.45
CA THR A 453 -21.15 18.15 -5.42
C THR A 453 -21.86 18.04 -4.06
N PRO A 454 -21.51 17.04 -3.22
CA PRO A 454 -22.08 16.92 -1.88
C PRO A 454 -21.79 18.14 -1.00
N THR A 455 -22.75 18.53 -0.15
CA THR A 455 -22.59 19.67 0.77
C THR A 455 -22.30 19.20 2.20
N ILE A 456 -21.71 20.09 3.00
CA ILE A 456 -21.44 19.82 4.42
C ILE A 456 -22.75 19.63 5.19
N ALA A 457 -23.73 20.50 4.97
CA ALA A 457 -25.06 20.37 5.57
C ALA A 457 -25.74 19.04 5.16
N GLY A 458 -25.58 18.61 3.91
CA GLY A 458 -26.05 17.32 3.43
C GLY A 458 -25.42 16.14 4.16
N GLY A 459 -24.11 16.19 4.45
CA GLY A 459 -23.42 15.19 5.25
C GLY A 459 -23.96 15.08 6.69
N TRP A 460 -24.18 16.21 7.35
CA TRP A 460 -24.79 16.25 8.69
C TRP A 460 -26.23 15.72 8.69
N MET A 461 -27.04 16.11 7.70
CA MET A 461 -28.40 15.62 7.54
C MET A 461 -28.44 14.11 7.30
N ARG A 462 -27.56 13.60 6.43
CA ARG A 462 -27.39 12.17 6.18
C ARG A 462 -27.09 11.41 7.48
N PHE A 463 -26.13 11.88 8.27
CA PHE A 463 -25.81 11.27 9.56
C PHE A 463 -27.01 11.31 10.53
N ALA A 464 -27.72 12.44 10.62
CA ALA A 464 -28.93 12.57 11.46
C ALA A 464 -30.02 11.57 11.05
N ILE A 465 -30.24 11.37 9.74
CA ILE A 465 -31.23 10.42 9.20
C ILE A 465 -30.85 8.99 9.59
N PHE A 466 -29.61 8.55 9.32
CA PHE A 466 -29.20 7.18 9.64
C PHE A 466 -29.14 6.93 11.16
N ALA A 467 -28.71 7.91 11.96
CA ALA A 467 -28.78 7.84 13.41
C ALA A 467 -30.24 7.71 13.88
N GLY A 468 -31.15 8.50 13.33
CA GLY A 468 -32.60 8.44 13.63
C GLY A 468 -33.23 7.10 13.26
N LEU A 469 -32.96 6.58 12.06
CA LEU A 469 -33.45 5.28 11.60
C LEU A 469 -32.95 4.14 12.51
N LEU A 470 -31.64 4.11 12.77
CA LEU A 470 -31.04 3.11 13.63
C LEU A 470 -31.66 3.13 15.04
N SER A 471 -31.69 4.31 15.65
CA SER A 471 -32.21 4.44 17.00
C SER A 471 -33.71 4.17 17.07
N GLY A 472 -34.48 4.49 16.01
CA GLY A 472 -35.87 4.11 15.88
C GLY A 472 -36.06 2.59 15.86
N VAL A 473 -35.25 1.86 15.09
CA VAL A 473 -35.26 0.39 15.06
C VAL A 473 -34.94 -0.18 16.45
N LEU A 474 -33.87 0.30 17.09
CA LEU A 474 -33.48 -0.14 18.44
C LEU A 474 -34.56 0.19 19.48
N TRP A 475 -35.16 1.39 19.42
CA TRP A 475 -36.20 1.83 20.35
C TRP A 475 -37.48 0.99 20.21
N LEU A 476 -37.93 0.75 18.97
CA LEU A 476 -39.09 -0.10 18.71
C LEU A 476 -38.84 -1.55 19.13
N TRP A 477 -37.62 -2.05 18.96
CA TRP A 477 -37.21 -3.36 19.43
C TRP A 477 -37.21 -3.45 20.97
N LEU A 478 -36.71 -2.43 21.66
CA LEU A 478 -36.74 -2.30 23.12
C LEU A 478 -38.17 -2.15 23.67
N ARG A 479 -39.13 -1.70 22.84
CA ARG A 479 -40.57 -1.63 23.17
C ARG A 479 -41.36 -2.88 22.75
N ASP A 480 -40.67 -3.94 22.30
CA ASP A 480 -41.28 -5.18 21.82
C ASP A 480 -42.28 -4.96 20.65
N ARG A 481 -42.09 -3.88 19.86
CA ARG A 481 -42.94 -3.54 18.71
C ARG A 481 -42.49 -4.16 17.39
N LEU A 482 -41.25 -4.67 17.33
CA LEU A 482 -40.69 -5.34 16.18
C LEU A 482 -40.30 -6.77 16.53
N THR A 483 -40.56 -7.70 15.61
CA THR A 483 -40.07 -9.07 15.72
C THR A 483 -38.57 -9.13 15.48
N PHE A 484 -37.91 -10.14 16.05
CA PHE A 484 -36.47 -10.28 15.93
C PHE A 484 -35.96 -10.33 14.47
N PRO A 485 -36.55 -11.12 13.55
CA PRO A 485 -36.07 -11.16 12.16
C PRO A 485 -36.13 -9.80 11.47
N VAL A 486 -37.18 -9.02 11.76
CA VAL A 486 -37.35 -7.66 11.22
C VAL A 486 -36.26 -6.73 11.75
N VAL A 487 -35.94 -6.82 13.05
CA VAL A 487 -34.86 -6.01 13.65
C VAL A 487 -33.51 -6.34 13.03
N LEU A 488 -33.19 -7.62 12.87
CA LEU A 488 -31.93 -8.04 12.26
C LEU A 488 -31.80 -7.50 10.82
N ILE A 489 -32.85 -7.65 10.01
CA ILE A 489 -32.87 -7.17 8.62
C ILE A 489 -32.74 -5.64 8.59
N LEU A 490 -33.52 -4.92 9.39
CA LEU A 490 -33.48 -3.45 9.42
C LEU A 490 -32.12 -2.93 9.92
N LEU A 491 -31.53 -3.53 10.96
CA LEU A 491 -30.20 -3.15 11.43
C LEU A 491 -29.14 -3.39 10.35
N ALA A 492 -29.19 -4.53 9.66
CA ALA A 492 -28.27 -4.83 8.56
C ALA A 492 -28.43 -3.82 7.40
N LEU A 493 -29.67 -3.57 6.95
CA LEU A 493 -29.95 -2.65 5.85
C LEU A 493 -29.59 -1.20 6.17
N VAL A 494 -29.90 -0.72 7.38
CA VAL A 494 -29.54 0.64 7.80
C VAL A 494 -28.02 0.80 7.92
N THR A 495 -27.33 -0.18 8.51
CA THR A 495 -25.86 -0.16 8.66
C THR A 495 -25.16 -0.21 7.31
N LEU A 496 -25.57 -1.14 6.44
CA LEU A 496 -25.00 -1.26 5.10
C LEU A 496 -25.34 -0.04 4.25
N GLY A 497 -26.59 0.44 4.26
CA GLY A 497 -27.00 1.62 3.49
C GLY A 497 -26.23 2.87 3.86
N ASP A 498 -26.01 3.08 5.17
CA ASP A 498 -25.23 4.20 5.70
C ASP A 498 -23.78 4.20 5.19
N LEU A 499 -23.10 3.06 5.34
CA LEU A 499 -21.72 2.88 4.88
C LEU A 499 -21.63 2.85 3.35
N TRP A 500 -22.65 2.33 2.66
CA TRP A 500 -22.70 2.24 1.19
C TRP A 500 -22.73 3.62 0.53
N VAL A 501 -23.47 4.57 1.11
CA VAL A 501 -23.59 5.94 0.57
C VAL A 501 -22.23 6.66 0.52
N ILE A 502 -21.33 6.35 1.46
CA ILE A 502 -19.97 6.93 1.48
C ILE A 502 -18.99 6.05 0.71
N SER A 503 -19.00 4.73 0.91
CA SER A 503 -18.06 3.79 0.25
C SER A 503 -18.11 3.89 -1.27
N ARG A 504 -19.30 3.97 -1.88
CA ARG A 504 -19.47 4.05 -3.34
C ARG A 504 -18.76 5.24 -3.99
N ARG A 505 -18.35 6.26 -3.21
CA ARG A 505 -17.59 7.42 -3.67
C ARG A 505 -16.10 7.14 -3.84
N PHE A 506 -15.63 5.97 -3.41
CA PHE A 506 -14.24 5.53 -3.52
C PHE A 506 -14.06 4.35 -4.48
N LEU A 507 -15.14 3.67 -4.87
CA LEU A 507 -15.10 2.62 -5.89
C LEU A 507 -15.49 3.20 -7.24
N HIS A 508 -14.53 3.23 -8.15
CA HIS A 508 -14.76 3.56 -9.55
C HIS A 508 -14.23 2.46 -10.45
N THR A 509 -14.76 2.44 -11.66
CA THR A 509 -14.29 1.58 -12.73
C THR A 509 -13.87 2.41 -13.93
N VAL A 510 -12.78 2.00 -14.55
CA VAL A 510 -12.26 2.53 -15.80
C VAL A 510 -12.43 1.50 -16.93
N PRO A 511 -12.23 1.89 -18.20
CA PRO A 511 -11.99 0.92 -19.25
C PRO A 511 -10.83 -0.03 -18.90
N PRO A 512 -10.75 -1.20 -19.54
CA PRO A 512 -9.66 -2.14 -19.27
C PRO A 512 -8.29 -1.53 -19.57
N PRO A 513 -7.23 -1.88 -18.81
CA PRO A 513 -5.89 -1.37 -19.05
C PRO A 513 -5.37 -1.62 -20.46
N GLU A 514 -5.81 -2.69 -21.12
CA GLU A 514 -5.47 -3.03 -22.50
C GLU A 514 -5.96 -1.97 -23.50
N GLU A 515 -7.06 -1.28 -23.17
CA GLU A 515 -7.60 -0.15 -23.94
C GLU A 515 -6.94 1.17 -23.51
N MET A 516 -6.85 1.42 -22.20
CA MET A 516 -6.30 2.66 -21.65
C MET A 516 -4.81 2.86 -21.98
N PHE A 517 -4.06 1.76 -22.02
CA PHE A 517 -2.64 1.72 -22.28
C PHE A 517 -2.34 0.96 -23.58
N ALA A 518 -3.24 1.03 -24.55
CA ALA A 518 -2.94 0.60 -25.90
C ALA A 518 -1.74 1.41 -26.45
N PRO A 519 -0.88 0.81 -27.29
CA PRO A 519 0.24 1.54 -27.90
C PRO A 519 -0.31 2.66 -28.78
N ASP A 520 0.10 3.90 -28.52
CA ASP A 520 -0.21 5.04 -29.37
C ASP A 520 0.84 5.21 -30.49
N ASP A 521 0.81 6.33 -31.21
CA ASP A 521 1.74 6.60 -32.31
C ASP A 521 3.20 6.79 -31.84
N VAL A 522 3.42 7.29 -30.63
CA VAL A 522 4.77 7.48 -30.04
C VAL A 522 5.35 6.15 -29.60
N ILE A 523 4.58 5.31 -28.88
CA ILE A 523 5.02 3.93 -28.56
C ILE A 523 5.29 3.16 -29.85
N SER A 524 4.39 3.25 -30.83
CA SER A 524 4.55 2.58 -32.12
C SER A 524 5.75 3.09 -32.91
N PHE A 525 6.14 4.36 -32.74
CA PHE A 525 7.38 4.91 -33.30
C PHE A 525 8.61 4.33 -32.62
N LEU A 526 8.65 4.36 -31.28
CA LEU A 526 9.77 3.88 -30.47
C LEU A 526 10.03 2.38 -30.68
N GLN A 527 8.99 1.56 -30.82
CA GLN A 527 9.11 0.12 -31.07
C GLN A 527 9.74 -0.26 -32.42
N ARG A 528 9.90 0.70 -33.34
CA ARG A 528 10.57 0.45 -34.64
C ARG A 528 12.08 0.42 -34.54
N ASP A 529 12.65 1.04 -33.51
CA ASP A 529 14.09 1.02 -33.28
C ASP A 529 14.46 -0.33 -32.62
N PRO A 530 15.21 -1.20 -33.30
CA PRO A 530 15.56 -2.52 -32.78
C PRO A 530 16.69 -2.45 -31.74
N GLU A 531 17.41 -1.33 -31.67
CA GLU A 531 18.52 -1.17 -30.75
C GLU A 531 18.02 -0.97 -29.30
N PRO A 532 18.74 -1.47 -28.28
CA PRO A 532 18.43 -1.16 -26.90
C PRO A 532 18.66 0.34 -26.59
N PHE A 533 17.61 1.01 -26.12
CA PHE A 533 17.66 2.42 -25.72
C PHE A 533 16.87 2.68 -24.44
N ARG A 534 17.11 3.83 -23.81
CA ARG A 534 16.19 4.42 -22.83
C ARG A 534 15.49 5.65 -23.37
N VAL A 535 14.27 5.82 -22.87
CA VAL A 535 13.46 7.01 -23.02
C VAL A 535 13.54 7.85 -21.76
N TRP A 536 13.58 9.16 -21.94
CA TRP A 536 13.29 10.10 -20.86
C TRP A 536 12.02 10.87 -21.18
N ALA A 537 10.97 10.66 -20.38
CA ALA A 537 9.80 11.52 -20.40
C ALA A 537 10.17 12.85 -19.72
N PHE A 538 10.25 13.92 -20.52
CA PHE A 538 10.67 15.23 -20.03
C PHE A 538 9.70 15.72 -18.94
N PRO A 539 10.23 16.13 -17.77
CA PRO A 539 9.39 16.51 -16.65
C PRO A 539 8.68 17.84 -16.93
N PHE A 540 7.36 17.85 -16.82
CA PHE A 540 6.59 19.09 -16.79
C PHE A 540 6.47 19.58 -15.34
N PRO A 541 6.63 20.88 -15.07
CA PRO A 541 6.41 21.46 -13.74
C PRO A 541 4.91 21.46 -13.44
N GLN A 542 4.37 20.29 -13.10
CA GLN A 542 3.12 20.14 -12.38
C GLN A 542 3.38 19.22 -11.20
N PRO A 543 3.21 19.71 -9.97
CA PRO A 543 3.33 18.87 -8.80
C PRO A 543 2.13 17.92 -8.82
N TRP A 544 2.41 16.63 -9.02
CA TRP A 544 1.51 15.49 -8.81
C TRP A 544 0.45 15.27 -9.92
N ARG A 545 0.68 14.21 -10.71
CA ARG A 545 -0.25 13.50 -11.63
C ARG A 545 -0.33 13.87 -13.12
N SER A 546 0.50 14.77 -13.64
CA SER A 546 0.32 15.23 -15.02
C SER A 546 1.59 15.24 -15.87
N ALA A 547 2.43 14.21 -15.80
CA ALA A 547 3.45 14.00 -16.83
C ALA A 547 2.89 13.28 -18.09
N GLY A 548 1.56 13.33 -18.29
CA GLY A 548 0.88 12.52 -19.30
C GLY A 548 1.05 11.01 -19.04
N ALA A 549 0.59 10.18 -19.97
CA ALA A 549 0.78 8.73 -19.88
C ALA A 549 2.26 8.35 -19.66
N TYR A 550 3.18 9.14 -20.19
CA TYR A 550 4.62 8.84 -20.28
C TYR A 550 5.44 9.01 -19.01
N GLY A 551 5.02 9.84 -18.05
CA GLY A 551 5.81 10.02 -16.82
C GLY A 551 5.53 9.02 -15.70
N GLY A 552 4.48 8.19 -15.84
CA GLY A 552 4.26 7.01 -15.02
C GLY A 552 5.11 5.82 -15.51
N ASN A 553 4.59 4.61 -15.36
CA ASN A 553 5.26 3.40 -15.90
C ASN A 553 4.67 2.89 -17.23
N TYR A 554 3.96 3.74 -17.98
CA TYR A 554 3.34 3.34 -19.27
C TYR A 554 4.33 2.70 -20.27
N PRO A 555 5.54 3.25 -20.52
CA PRO A 555 6.48 2.65 -21.48
C PRO A 555 6.91 1.22 -21.10
N MET A 556 6.96 0.90 -19.81
CA MET A 556 7.30 -0.43 -19.30
C MET A 556 6.33 -1.51 -19.81
N LEU A 557 5.04 -1.18 -19.98
CA LEU A 557 4.04 -2.11 -20.53
C LEU A 557 4.41 -2.56 -21.95
N HIS A 558 5.07 -1.69 -22.69
CA HIS A 558 5.46 -1.90 -24.08
C HIS A 558 6.93 -2.32 -24.23
N ARG A 559 7.56 -2.71 -23.12
CA ARG A 559 8.97 -3.14 -23.03
C ARG A 559 9.96 -2.04 -23.46
N ILE A 560 9.57 -0.79 -23.27
CA ILE A 560 10.43 0.37 -23.51
C ILE A 560 11.02 0.78 -22.16
N GLU A 561 12.34 0.83 -22.08
CA GLU A 561 13.03 1.25 -20.87
C GLU A 561 13.02 2.76 -20.71
N GLN A 562 12.93 3.22 -19.47
CA GLN A 562 12.94 4.62 -19.13
C GLN A 562 13.85 4.93 -17.94
N VAL A 563 14.41 6.13 -17.94
CA VAL A 563 15.26 6.63 -16.84
C VAL A 563 14.45 7.04 -15.60
N GLY A 564 13.16 7.34 -15.78
CA GLY A 564 12.23 7.69 -14.72
C GLY A 564 11.23 6.58 -14.42
N GLY A 565 10.06 6.99 -13.91
CA GLY A 565 8.95 6.10 -13.55
C GLY A 565 8.42 6.35 -12.14
N GLU A 566 7.54 5.48 -11.68
CA GLU A 566 6.96 5.49 -10.34
C GLU A 566 7.24 4.16 -9.61
N HIS A 567 7.98 4.21 -8.50
CA HIS A 567 8.29 3.03 -7.67
C HIS A 567 8.41 3.36 -6.18
N GLY A 568 9.06 4.49 -5.85
CA GLY A 568 9.14 5.05 -4.49
C GLY A 568 10.16 4.37 -3.57
N ASN A 569 10.86 3.35 -4.05
CA ASN A 569 12.00 2.71 -3.37
C ASN A 569 13.10 2.29 -4.34
N GLN A 570 13.33 3.09 -5.39
CA GLN A 570 14.43 2.92 -6.35
C GLN A 570 15.81 3.00 -5.67
N LEU A 571 16.88 2.64 -6.37
CA LEU A 571 18.25 2.68 -5.83
C LEU A 571 18.68 4.12 -5.52
N GLN A 572 19.30 4.33 -4.36
CA GLN A 572 19.78 5.65 -3.92
C GLN A 572 20.85 6.21 -4.87
N ARG A 573 21.73 5.35 -5.39
CA ARG A 573 22.74 5.73 -6.40
C ARG A 573 22.11 6.26 -7.69
N TRP A 574 20.95 5.74 -8.10
CA TRP A 574 20.23 6.29 -9.24
C TRP A 574 19.66 7.67 -8.94
N ASN A 575 19.11 7.88 -7.74
CA ASN A 575 18.65 9.21 -7.32
C ASN A 575 19.80 10.23 -7.30
N GLU A 576 20.95 9.85 -6.76
CA GLU A 576 22.16 10.68 -6.75
C GLU A 576 22.67 10.96 -8.17
N TYR A 577 22.63 9.95 -9.06
CA TYR A 577 22.95 10.09 -10.48
C TYR A 577 22.05 11.09 -11.20
N LEU A 578 20.74 11.10 -10.93
CA LEU A 578 19.80 12.07 -11.52
C LEU A 578 19.92 13.48 -10.92
N GLY A 579 20.48 13.59 -9.71
CA GLY A 579 20.62 14.85 -8.97
C GLY A 579 19.56 15.07 -7.89
N ALA A 580 18.80 14.03 -7.53
CA ALA A 580 17.70 14.10 -6.57
C ALA A 580 18.13 14.02 -5.09
N GLY A 581 19.39 13.71 -4.83
CA GLY A 581 19.90 13.48 -3.48
C GLY A 581 19.11 12.37 -2.77
N THR A 582 18.60 12.65 -1.58
CA THR A 582 17.84 11.68 -0.75
C THR A 582 16.33 11.82 -0.92
N ALA A 583 15.86 12.68 -1.82
CA ALA A 583 14.43 12.82 -2.09
C ALA A 583 13.84 11.48 -2.56
N THR A 584 12.61 11.16 -2.12
CA THR A 584 11.93 9.92 -2.56
C THR A 584 11.45 10.03 -4.01
N TYR A 585 11.29 11.26 -4.51
CA TYR A 585 10.78 11.57 -5.83
C TYR A 585 11.89 12.13 -6.70
N ILE A 586 11.73 11.94 -8.01
CA ILE A 586 12.76 12.28 -8.99
C ILE A 586 12.93 13.78 -9.06
N ASP A 587 14.17 14.18 -8.96
CA ASP A 587 14.63 15.52 -9.22
C ASP A 587 15.79 15.40 -10.22
N TRP A 588 15.72 16.22 -11.26
CA TRP A 588 16.44 16.02 -12.52
C TRP A 588 17.62 16.99 -12.66
N HIS A 589 18.19 17.50 -11.56
CA HIS A 589 19.24 18.54 -11.58
C HIS A 589 20.52 18.18 -12.36
N ASN A 590 20.81 16.90 -12.59
CA ASN A 590 21.93 16.52 -13.48
C ASN A 590 21.50 16.40 -14.95
N PHE A 591 20.20 16.24 -15.22
CA PHE A 591 19.62 16.11 -16.57
C PHE A 591 19.05 17.44 -17.09
N VAL A 592 18.72 18.38 -16.21
CA VAL A 592 18.15 19.69 -16.53
C VAL A 592 18.88 20.76 -15.73
N VAL A 593 19.49 21.70 -16.43
CA VAL A 593 20.14 22.90 -15.90
C VAL A 593 19.67 24.10 -16.73
N ASP A 594 19.53 25.28 -16.10
CA ASP A 594 19.18 26.54 -16.78
C ASP A 594 17.94 26.45 -17.68
N ALA A 595 16.88 25.76 -17.23
CA ALA A 595 15.65 25.63 -18.00
C ALA A 595 14.81 26.92 -17.98
N GLY A 596 14.25 27.28 -19.13
CA GLY A 596 13.38 28.45 -19.29
C GLY A 596 12.47 28.35 -20.52
N ILE A 597 11.42 29.18 -20.55
CA ILE A 597 10.53 29.30 -21.70
C ILE A 597 11.15 30.31 -22.68
N VAL A 598 11.22 29.95 -23.96
CA VAL A 598 11.71 30.79 -25.06
C VAL A 598 10.67 30.89 -26.17
N ASP A 599 10.64 32.02 -26.86
CA ASP A 599 9.82 32.21 -28.05
C ASP A 599 10.56 31.67 -29.29
N THR A 600 9.87 30.85 -30.07
CA THR A 600 10.34 30.27 -31.34
C THR A 600 9.39 30.66 -32.47
N ALA A 601 9.77 30.39 -33.72
CA ALA A 601 8.91 30.64 -34.89
C ALA A 601 7.57 29.88 -34.81
N ASP A 602 7.55 28.74 -34.11
CA ASP A 602 6.39 27.86 -33.98
C ASP A 602 5.64 28.02 -32.63
N GLY A 603 5.97 29.08 -31.86
CA GLY A 603 5.37 29.37 -30.55
C GLY A 603 6.35 29.23 -29.39
N GLN A 604 5.84 28.99 -28.18
CA GLN A 604 6.68 28.84 -26.98
C GLN A 604 7.29 27.44 -26.89
N ALA A 605 8.57 27.39 -26.53
CA ALA A 605 9.31 26.15 -26.31
C ALA A 605 10.08 26.22 -24.97
N ILE A 606 10.49 25.06 -24.47
CA ILE A 606 11.35 24.95 -23.29
C ILE A 606 12.79 24.80 -23.76
N ALA A 607 13.62 25.81 -23.51
CA ALA A 607 15.07 25.69 -23.66
C ALA A 607 15.68 25.24 -22.34
N PHE A 608 16.64 24.33 -22.39
CA PHE A 608 17.38 23.87 -21.21
C PHE A 608 18.78 23.43 -21.62
N ASN A 609 19.67 23.29 -20.64
CA ASN A 609 20.98 22.67 -20.76
C ASN A 609 21.03 21.38 -19.93
N THR A 610 22.05 20.56 -20.15
CA THR A 610 22.33 19.37 -19.34
C THR A 610 23.73 19.42 -18.76
N VAL A 611 23.97 18.68 -17.67
CA VAL A 611 25.36 18.38 -17.30
C VAL A 611 25.92 17.41 -18.36
N PRO A 612 27.05 17.74 -19.02
CA PRO A 612 27.60 16.90 -20.08
C PRO A 612 27.85 15.46 -19.62
N GLY A 613 27.55 14.48 -20.48
CA GLY A 613 27.85 13.07 -20.26
C GLY A 613 26.78 12.26 -19.52
N PHE A 614 25.88 12.89 -18.76
CA PHE A 614 24.87 12.16 -17.98
C PHE A 614 23.79 11.50 -18.85
N LEU A 615 23.18 12.23 -19.79
CA LEU A 615 22.18 11.63 -20.69
C LEU A 615 22.81 10.60 -21.63
N GLU A 616 24.02 10.90 -22.09
CA GLU A 616 24.82 10.09 -22.99
C GLU A 616 25.14 8.75 -22.35
N ALA A 617 25.71 8.75 -21.14
CA ALA A 617 26.13 7.55 -20.42
C ALA A 617 24.94 6.69 -19.96
N ALA A 618 23.78 7.29 -19.69
CA ALA A 618 22.56 6.58 -19.32
C ALA A 618 21.83 5.92 -20.51
N ASN A 619 22.41 5.96 -21.72
CA ASN A 619 21.81 5.43 -22.94
C ASN A 619 20.43 6.05 -23.25
N VAL A 620 20.25 7.34 -22.92
CA VAL A 620 19.04 8.09 -23.27
C VAL A 620 19.13 8.48 -24.73
N ARG A 621 18.45 7.71 -25.59
CA ARG A 621 18.37 7.98 -27.03
C ARG A 621 17.17 8.83 -27.40
N TYR A 622 16.04 8.64 -26.72
CA TYR A 622 14.82 9.37 -27.01
C TYR A 622 14.33 10.17 -25.80
N ILE A 623 13.87 11.39 -26.07
CA ILE A 623 13.20 12.24 -25.09
C ILE A 623 11.78 12.48 -25.57
N VAL A 624 10.80 12.17 -24.73
CA VAL A 624 9.37 12.36 -25.02
C VAL A 624 8.88 13.57 -24.26
N SER A 625 8.18 14.48 -24.94
CA SER A 625 7.73 15.75 -24.35
C SER A 625 6.34 16.16 -24.83
N MET A 626 5.56 16.76 -23.93
CA MET A 626 4.24 17.35 -24.24
C MET A 626 4.34 18.80 -24.74
N ALA A 627 5.53 19.38 -24.75
CA ALA A 627 5.80 20.73 -25.23
C ALA A 627 7.10 20.76 -26.05
N PRO A 628 7.24 21.67 -27.02
CA PRO A 628 8.45 21.79 -27.81
C PRO A 628 9.69 22.01 -26.94
N LEU A 629 10.78 21.32 -27.26
CA LEU A 629 12.07 21.42 -26.58
C LEU A 629 13.12 22.05 -27.50
N VAL A 630 13.98 22.88 -26.94
CA VAL A 630 15.14 23.48 -27.62
C VAL A 630 16.40 23.07 -26.89
N HIS A 631 17.22 22.22 -27.51
CA HIS A 631 18.51 21.80 -26.98
C HIS A 631 19.46 21.43 -28.15
N PRO A 632 20.75 21.83 -28.13
CA PRO A 632 21.66 21.64 -29.27
C PRO A 632 21.86 20.18 -29.73
N ALA A 633 21.80 19.23 -28.80
CA ALA A 633 21.98 17.80 -29.08
C ALA A 633 20.66 17.04 -29.35
N LEU A 634 19.53 17.75 -29.44
CA LEU A 634 18.21 17.14 -29.69
C LEU A 634 17.72 17.43 -31.09
N ARG A 635 17.24 16.38 -31.76
CA ARG A 635 16.57 16.48 -33.06
C ARG A 635 15.17 15.92 -32.95
N GLU A 636 14.16 16.71 -33.30
CA GLU A 636 12.78 16.20 -33.39
C GLU A 636 12.72 15.13 -34.50
N VAL A 637 12.20 13.95 -34.15
CA VAL A 637 12.10 12.79 -35.06
C VAL A 637 10.69 12.27 -35.23
N HIS A 638 9.77 12.63 -34.33
CA HIS A 638 8.36 12.27 -34.43
C HIS A 638 7.48 13.31 -33.71
N ARG A 639 6.30 13.55 -34.26
CA ARG A 639 5.29 14.46 -33.72
C ARG A 639 3.90 13.84 -33.89
N GLY A 640 3.25 13.54 -32.77
CA GLY A 640 1.87 13.04 -32.75
C GLY A 640 1.25 13.19 -31.36
N SER A 641 0.93 12.10 -30.66
CA SER A 641 0.35 12.18 -29.29
C SER A 641 1.28 12.91 -28.31
N ALA A 642 2.59 12.82 -28.55
CA ALA A 642 3.63 13.63 -27.94
C ALA A 642 4.74 13.94 -28.97
N LEU A 643 5.68 14.81 -28.60
CA LEU A 643 6.89 15.09 -29.36
C LEU A 643 7.99 14.12 -28.95
N VAL A 644 8.71 13.58 -29.92
CA VAL A 644 9.86 12.70 -29.68
C VAL A 644 11.11 13.34 -30.28
N TYR A 645 12.13 13.50 -29.43
CA TYR A 645 13.43 14.01 -29.80
C TYR A 645 14.46 12.87 -29.72
N GLU A 646 15.26 12.69 -30.76
CA GLU A 646 16.46 11.86 -30.71
C GLU A 646 17.62 12.67 -30.14
N HIS A 647 18.29 12.11 -29.13
CA HIS A 647 19.52 12.62 -28.57
C HIS A 647 20.72 12.13 -29.39
N THR A 648 21.28 13.01 -30.21
CA THR A 648 22.28 12.64 -31.22
C THR A 648 23.64 12.23 -30.65
N GLN A 649 23.85 12.42 -29.35
CA GLN A 649 25.09 12.10 -28.64
C GLN A 649 24.97 10.91 -27.70
N ALA A 650 23.82 10.20 -27.69
CA ALA A 650 23.61 9.01 -26.87
C ALA A 650 24.71 7.95 -27.05
N LEU A 651 25.14 7.31 -25.96
CA LEU A 651 26.00 6.12 -26.04
C LEU A 651 25.18 4.86 -26.27
N PRO A 652 25.74 3.83 -26.93
CA PRO A 652 25.13 2.50 -26.95
C PRO A 652 25.01 1.95 -25.53
N ARG A 653 24.12 0.97 -25.33
CA ARG A 653 23.88 0.32 -24.04
C ARG A 653 25.16 -0.26 -23.41
N VAL A 654 26.05 -0.74 -24.27
CA VAL A 654 27.36 -1.30 -23.90
C VAL A 654 28.46 -0.63 -24.70
N TYR A 655 29.56 -0.28 -24.05
CA TYR A 655 30.73 0.33 -24.69
C TYR A 655 32.01 0.02 -23.93
N LEU A 656 33.15 0.05 -24.62
CA LEU A 656 34.47 -0.08 -24.01
C LEU A 656 35.06 1.30 -23.74
N VAL A 657 35.70 1.47 -22.59
CA VAL A 657 36.43 2.71 -22.27
C VAL A 657 37.94 2.48 -22.22
N PRO A 658 38.73 3.41 -22.76
CA PRO A 658 40.19 3.32 -22.76
C PRO A 658 40.82 3.63 -21.39
N THR A 659 40.17 4.46 -20.58
CA THR A 659 40.71 4.98 -19.33
C THR A 659 39.73 4.75 -18.18
N ALA A 660 40.26 4.27 -17.06
CA ALA A 660 39.54 4.16 -15.79
C ALA A 660 40.28 4.99 -14.74
N VAL A 661 39.55 5.85 -14.03
CA VAL A 661 40.09 6.72 -12.98
C VAL A 661 39.49 6.29 -11.65
N SER A 662 40.35 6.03 -10.67
CA SER A 662 39.94 5.69 -9.32
C SER A 662 39.39 6.92 -8.60
N VAL A 663 38.09 6.91 -8.30
CA VAL A 663 37.40 7.98 -7.58
C VAL A 663 36.63 7.35 -6.41
N PRO A 664 36.78 7.86 -5.17
CA PRO A 664 35.98 7.37 -4.05
C PRO A 664 34.48 7.47 -4.33
N GLU A 665 33.69 6.46 -3.96
CA GLU A 665 32.28 6.34 -4.35
C GLU A 665 31.45 7.60 -4.05
N GLY A 666 31.58 8.16 -2.84
CA GLY A 666 30.85 9.36 -2.42
C GLY A 666 31.29 10.67 -3.10
N ARG A 667 32.30 10.63 -3.98
CA ARG A 667 32.80 11.78 -4.74
C ARG A 667 32.60 11.61 -6.25
N MET A 668 32.10 10.46 -6.72
CA MET A 668 31.97 10.18 -8.15
C MET A 668 31.04 11.16 -8.88
N VAL A 669 29.84 11.42 -8.34
CA VAL A 669 28.89 12.35 -8.97
C VAL A 669 29.46 13.77 -9.04
N GLU A 670 30.14 14.23 -7.99
CA GLU A 670 30.81 15.54 -8.00
C GLU A 670 31.91 15.61 -9.06
N ALA A 671 32.72 14.55 -9.17
CA ALA A 671 33.76 14.46 -10.21
C ALA A 671 33.16 14.43 -11.62
N MET A 672 32.01 13.77 -11.82
CA MET A 672 31.33 13.74 -13.12
C MET A 672 30.77 15.12 -13.50
N ARG A 673 30.33 15.90 -12.51
CA ARG A 673 29.79 17.26 -12.70
C ARG A 673 30.86 18.33 -12.96
N SER A 674 32.15 18.02 -12.83
CA SER A 674 33.24 19.00 -12.99
C SER A 674 33.40 19.54 -14.41
N GLY A 675 32.69 18.96 -15.39
CA GLY A 675 32.75 19.35 -16.81
C GLY A 675 33.94 18.78 -17.58
N SER A 676 34.84 18.04 -16.93
CA SER A 676 35.99 17.38 -17.57
C SER A 676 35.76 15.89 -17.86
N TRP A 677 34.62 15.35 -17.45
CA TRP A 677 34.29 13.94 -17.62
C TRP A 677 33.59 13.69 -18.97
N ASP A 678 34.18 12.81 -19.78
CA ASP A 678 33.57 12.30 -21.00
C ASP A 678 33.38 10.77 -20.86
N PRO A 679 32.12 10.28 -20.84
CA PRO A 679 31.84 8.85 -20.65
C PRO A 679 32.36 7.97 -21.79
N ARG A 680 32.67 8.53 -22.97
CA ARG A 680 33.23 7.77 -24.11
C ARG A 680 34.68 7.34 -23.86
N SER A 681 35.42 8.14 -23.11
CA SER A 681 36.85 7.97 -22.93
C SER A 681 37.23 7.61 -21.49
N THR A 682 36.43 8.00 -20.50
CA THR A 682 36.77 7.87 -19.09
C THR A 682 35.64 7.26 -18.27
N ALA A 683 35.94 6.15 -17.58
CA ALA A 683 35.09 5.62 -16.52
C ALA A 683 35.65 5.95 -15.14
N PHE A 684 34.76 6.26 -14.20
CA PHE A 684 35.10 6.35 -12.78
C PHE A 684 34.75 5.04 -12.07
N VAL A 685 35.70 4.53 -11.31
CA VAL A 685 35.60 3.26 -10.58
C VAL A 685 36.11 3.45 -9.15
N PRO A 686 35.61 2.69 -8.16
CA PRO A 686 36.09 2.85 -6.79
C PRO A 686 37.55 2.36 -6.69
N PRO A 687 38.37 2.91 -5.77
CA PRO A 687 39.74 2.43 -5.56
C PRO A 687 39.81 0.93 -5.23
N SER A 688 38.79 0.38 -4.57
CA SER A 688 38.66 -1.04 -4.24
C SER A 688 38.49 -1.96 -5.45
N ALA A 689 38.16 -1.43 -6.63
CA ALA A 689 38.02 -2.24 -7.85
C ALA A 689 39.37 -2.59 -8.50
N GLU A 690 40.46 -1.93 -8.09
CA GLU A 690 41.84 -2.18 -8.56
C GLU A 690 41.99 -2.24 -10.09
N VAL A 691 41.14 -1.50 -10.82
CA VAL A 691 41.17 -1.47 -12.29
C VAL A 691 42.40 -0.74 -12.79
N GLN A 692 43.22 -1.42 -13.57
CA GLN A 692 44.41 -0.86 -14.23
C GLN A 692 44.30 -1.08 -15.74
N LEU A 693 44.37 0.01 -16.51
CA LEU A 693 44.29 -0.02 -17.97
C LEU A 693 45.58 0.53 -18.60
N PRO A 694 46.07 -0.07 -19.71
CA PRO A 694 47.21 0.47 -20.43
C PRO A 694 46.92 1.86 -21.01
N ASN A 695 47.91 2.75 -20.95
CA ASN A 695 47.83 4.09 -21.54
C ASN A 695 48.17 4.07 -23.05
N THR A 696 47.48 3.24 -23.81
CA THR A 696 47.61 3.14 -25.28
C THR A 696 46.23 3.33 -25.94
N PRO A 697 46.14 3.72 -27.23
CA PRO A 697 44.86 3.82 -27.92
C PRO A 697 44.08 2.50 -27.82
N LEU A 698 42.76 2.59 -27.63
CA LEU A 698 41.87 1.44 -27.61
C LEU A 698 41.10 1.39 -28.93
N GLU A 699 41.38 0.36 -29.73
CA GLU A 699 40.52 -0.06 -30.84
C GLU A 699 39.65 -1.23 -30.39
N GLY A 700 38.39 -1.25 -30.83
CA GLY A 700 37.44 -2.28 -30.42
C GLY A 700 36.01 -1.78 -30.27
N GLY A 701 35.13 -2.68 -29.83
CA GLY A 701 33.74 -2.38 -29.58
C GLY A 701 33.07 -3.45 -28.73
N ALA A 702 31.84 -3.16 -28.32
CA ALA A 702 30.96 -4.06 -27.60
C ALA A 702 29.60 -4.11 -28.29
N GLU A 703 29.01 -5.28 -28.35
CA GLU A 703 27.72 -5.57 -28.97
C GLU A 703 26.85 -6.34 -27.97
N LEU A 704 25.61 -5.89 -27.77
CA LEU A 704 24.65 -6.59 -26.94
C LEU A 704 24.06 -7.77 -27.72
N VAL A 705 24.22 -8.99 -27.20
CA VAL A 705 23.73 -10.22 -27.85
C VAL A 705 22.40 -10.67 -27.24
N GLU A 706 22.26 -10.54 -25.92
CA GLU A 706 21.07 -10.93 -25.19
C GLU A 706 20.82 -9.92 -24.06
N HIS A 707 19.58 -9.47 -23.92
CA HIS A 707 19.16 -8.57 -22.86
C HIS A 707 17.82 -9.04 -22.28
N THR A 708 17.92 -9.87 -21.24
CA THR A 708 16.78 -10.30 -20.45
C THR A 708 16.91 -9.72 -19.04
N PRO A 709 15.82 -9.69 -18.24
CA PRO A 709 15.87 -9.07 -16.92
C PRO A 709 16.97 -9.61 -16.00
N ASP A 710 17.23 -10.91 -15.99
CA ASP A 710 18.21 -11.55 -15.11
C ASP A 710 19.47 -12.07 -15.81
N ARG A 711 19.58 -11.89 -17.13
CA ARG A 711 20.76 -12.28 -17.91
C ARG A 711 21.05 -11.33 -19.06
N VAL A 712 22.31 -10.87 -19.12
CA VAL A 712 22.80 -9.98 -20.18
C VAL A 712 24.05 -10.59 -20.80
N VAL A 713 24.09 -10.74 -22.13
CA VAL A 713 25.25 -11.28 -22.85
C VAL A 713 25.79 -10.21 -23.79
N VAL A 714 27.10 -9.96 -23.70
CA VAL A 714 27.81 -8.95 -24.49
C VAL A 714 28.96 -9.63 -25.21
N ARG A 715 29.09 -9.38 -26.52
CA ARG A 715 30.29 -9.73 -27.28
C ARG A 715 31.18 -8.51 -27.37
N THR A 716 32.46 -8.66 -27.06
CA THR A 716 33.43 -7.57 -27.14
C THR A 716 34.60 -7.97 -28.01
N ARG A 717 35.21 -6.99 -28.68
CA ARG A 717 36.53 -7.12 -29.29
C ARG A 717 37.37 -5.94 -28.84
N ALA A 718 38.52 -6.18 -28.22
CA ALA A 718 39.40 -5.13 -27.73
C ALA A 718 40.84 -5.38 -28.20
N SER A 719 41.53 -4.34 -28.64
CA SER A 719 42.96 -4.38 -29.04
C SER A 719 43.94 -4.47 -27.86
N ARG A 720 43.42 -4.35 -26.64
CA ARG A 720 44.15 -4.44 -25.37
C ARG A 720 43.15 -4.66 -24.23
N PRO A 721 43.60 -4.95 -23.00
CA PRO A 721 42.70 -4.93 -21.84
C PRO A 721 41.94 -3.60 -21.75
N ALA A 722 40.64 -3.70 -21.55
CA ALA A 722 39.70 -2.58 -21.49
C ALA A 722 38.63 -2.83 -20.42
N LEU A 723 37.96 -1.75 -20.00
CA LEU A 723 36.78 -1.87 -19.16
C LEU A 723 35.53 -1.80 -20.05
N LEU A 724 34.73 -2.88 -20.03
CA LEU A 724 33.38 -2.88 -20.58
C LEU A 724 32.46 -2.18 -19.60
N VAL A 725 31.67 -1.22 -20.08
CA VAL A 725 30.61 -0.56 -19.32
C VAL A 725 29.26 -1.01 -19.88
N LEU A 726 28.37 -1.46 -19.01
CA LEU A 726 26.96 -1.70 -19.29
C LEU A 726 26.14 -0.66 -18.53
N ALA A 727 25.38 0.16 -19.26
CA ALA A 727 24.64 1.29 -18.70
C ALA A 727 23.43 0.90 -17.83
N ASP A 728 23.39 -0.30 -17.24
CA ASP A 728 22.37 -0.74 -16.29
C ASP A 728 22.90 -0.62 -14.85
N ASN A 729 21.99 -0.46 -13.89
CA ASN A 729 22.36 -0.29 -12.51
C ASN A 729 23.22 -1.45 -11.99
N TYR A 730 24.23 -1.08 -11.23
CA TYR A 730 25.00 -1.93 -10.36
C TYR A 730 24.14 -2.31 -9.15
N TYR A 731 24.20 -3.59 -8.80
CA TYR A 731 23.69 -4.11 -7.54
C TYR A 731 24.51 -5.35 -7.18
N GLN A 732 24.73 -5.58 -5.89
CA GLN A 732 25.68 -6.59 -5.39
C GLN A 732 25.42 -8.03 -5.86
N ASP A 733 24.17 -8.36 -6.17
CA ASP A 733 23.77 -9.71 -6.61
C ASP A 733 23.98 -9.96 -8.13
N TRP A 734 24.54 -8.99 -8.86
CA TRP A 734 25.00 -9.22 -10.22
C TRP A 734 26.37 -9.89 -10.23
N THR A 735 26.46 -11.04 -10.90
CA THR A 735 27.70 -11.74 -11.18
C THR A 735 28.04 -11.64 -12.67
N ALA A 736 29.32 -11.81 -13.02
CA ALA A 736 29.74 -11.81 -14.41
C ALA A 736 30.79 -12.89 -14.69
N THR A 737 30.74 -13.42 -15.91
CA THR A 737 31.79 -14.29 -16.46
C THR A 737 32.33 -13.69 -17.75
N VAL A 738 33.65 -13.75 -17.96
CA VAL A 738 34.32 -13.43 -19.23
C VAL A 738 34.90 -14.73 -19.78
N ASN A 739 34.43 -15.16 -20.94
CA ASN A 739 34.82 -16.45 -21.53
C ASN A 739 34.65 -17.61 -20.53
N GLU A 740 33.48 -17.64 -19.86
CA GLU A 740 33.11 -18.62 -18.82
C GLU A 740 33.91 -18.57 -17.52
N GLN A 741 34.86 -17.65 -17.37
CA GLN A 741 35.60 -17.45 -16.13
C GLN A 741 34.96 -16.34 -15.29
N ASP A 742 34.75 -16.61 -14.00
CA ASP A 742 34.20 -15.63 -13.07
C ASP A 742 35.10 -14.41 -12.94
N VAL A 743 34.50 -13.23 -13.03
CA VAL A 743 35.18 -11.95 -12.87
C VAL A 743 34.34 -11.01 -12.00
N PRO A 744 34.97 -10.12 -11.22
CA PRO A 744 34.23 -9.18 -10.40
C PRO A 744 33.46 -8.18 -11.27
N VAL A 745 32.21 -7.90 -10.87
CA VAL A 745 31.45 -6.76 -11.42
C VAL A 745 31.90 -5.49 -10.71
N VAL A 746 32.27 -4.48 -11.48
CA VAL A 746 32.83 -3.22 -11.00
C VAL A 746 31.76 -2.13 -11.03
N LEU A 747 31.54 -1.45 -9.90
CA LEU A 747 30.77 -0.22 -9.87
C LEU A 747 31.44 0.83 -10.76
N THR A 748 30.71 1.34 -11.74
CA THR A 748 31.24 2.22 -12.79
C THR A 748 30.35 3.45 -12.95
N ASN A 749 30.95 4.64 -13.04
CA ASN A 749 30.25 5.92 -13.23
C ASN A 749 29.08 6.09 -12.22
N HIS A 750 29.39 5.84 -10.95
CA HIS A 750 28.51 5.94 -9.79
C HIS A 750 27.33 4.94 -9.67
N THR A 751 26.70 4.53 -10.77
CA THR A 751 25.53 3.62 -10.74
C THR A 751 25.60 2.49 -11.76
N PHE A 752 26.45 2.54 -12.78
CA PHE A 752 26.50 1.50 -13.81
C PHE A 752 27.38 0.33 -13.39
N ARG A 753 27.26 -0.78 -14.13
CA ARG A 753 28.11 -1.96 -13.93
C ARG A 753 29.16 -2.07 -15.03
N GLY A 754 30.35 -2.49 -14.67
CA GLY A 754 31.45 -2.71 -15.61
C GLY A 754 32.20 -4.01 -15.33
N VAL A 755 32.93 -4.50 -16.32
CA VAL A 755 33.74 -5.72 -16.24
C VAL A 755 35.02 -5.53 -17.03
N MET A 756 36.13 -6.01 -16.48
CA MET A 756 37.40 -6.05 -17.20
C MET A 756 37.35 -7.11 -18.31
N VAL A 757 37.67 -6.72 -19.53
CA VAL A 757 37.80 -7.64 -20.66
C VAL A 757 39.26 -7.70 -21.13
N PRO A 758 39.77 -8.89 -21.47
CA PRO A 758 41.12 -9.05 -21.99
C PRO A 758 41.22 -8.52 -23.43
N GLU A 759 42.44 -8.49 -23.94
CA GLU A 759 42.69 -8.32 -25.38
C GLU A 759 42.06 -9.47 -26.19
N GLY A 760 41.56 -9.15 -27.38
CA GLY A 760 40.94 -10.09 -28.30
C GLY A 760 39.42 -10.06 -28.25
N GLU A 761 38.81 -11.13 -28.76
CA GLU A 761 37.37 -11.35 -28.65
C GLU A 761 37.01 -11.94 -27.29
N SER A 762 35.89 -11.52 -26.73
CA SER A 762 35.39 -12.07 -25.48
C SER A 762 33.88 -12.07 -25.44
N VAL A 763 33.32 -13.04 -24.72
CA VAL A 763 31.90 -13.11 -24.38
C VAL A 763 31.75 -12.85 -22.90
N VAL A 764 31.10 -11.74 -22.56
CA VAL A 764 30.78 -11.36 -21.19
C VAL A 764 29.33 -11.75 -20.92
N THR A 765 29.08 -12.48 -19.84
CA THR A 765 27.72 -12.83 -19.41
C THR A 765 27.48 -12.34 -17.99
N PHE A 766 26.56 -11.40 -17.82
CA PHE A 766 26.05 -10.96 -16.53
C PHE A 766 24.84 -11.82 -16.12
N ARG A 767 24.75 -12.20 -14.84
CA ARG A 767 23.61 -12.93 -14.27
C ARG A 767 23.18 -12.32 -12.94
N PHE A 768 21.88 -12.15 -12.74
CA PHE A 768 21.32 -11.68 -11.48
C PHE A 768 20.96 -12.86 -10.57
N GLN A 769 21.71 -13.04 -9.48
CA GLN A 769 21.63 -14.22 -8.62
C GLN A 769 21.45 -13.86 -7.14
N PRO A 770 20.28 -13.30 -6.75
CA PRO A 770 20.02 -12.86 -5.37
C PRO A 770 19.84 -14.06 -4.44
N ARG A 771 20.87 -14.39 -3.66
CA ARG A 771 20.88 -15.56 -2.76
C ARG A 771 19.77 -15.49 -1.72
N ASP A 772 19.59 -14.32 -1.11
CA ASP A 772 18.65 -14.10 -0.02
C ASP A 772 17.19 -14.19 -0.49
N PHE A 773 16.95 -13.81 -1.75
CA PHE A 773 15.66 -14.05 -2.38
C PHE A 773 15.36 -15.55 -2.52
N TYR A 774 16.30 -16.37 -3.01
CA TYR A 774 16.09 -17.81 -3.16
C TYR A 774 15.87 -18.51 -1.82
N ILE A 775 16.63 -18.13 -0.78
CA ILE A 775 16.45 -18.64 0.58
C ILE A 775 15.06 -18.24 1.10
N GLY A 776 14.68 -16.97 0.99
CA GLY A 776 13.38 -16.47 1.43
C GLY A 776 12.22 -17.16 0.71
N PHE A 777 12.35 -17.40 -0.60
CA PHE A 777 11.37 -18.11 -1.40
C PHE A 777 11.23 -19.59 -0.98
N ALA A 778 12.34 -20.29 -0.73
CA ALA A 778 12.31 -21.66 -0.24
C ALA A 778 11.62 -21.78 1.12
N ILE A 779 11.92 -20.87 2.06
CA ILE A 779 11.27 -20.78 3.37
C ILE A 779 9.78 -20.50 3.22
N TYR A 780 9.42 -19.57 2.34
CA TYR A 780 8.02 -19.25 2.01
C TYR A 780 7.25 -20.50 1.56
N VAL A 781 7.77 -21.24 0.56
CA VAL A 781 7.13 -22.47 0.06
C VAL A 781 6.98 -23.52 1.16
N ALA A 782 8.02 -23.75 1.97
CA ALA A 782 7.98 -24.68 3.08
C ALA A 782 6.95 -24.26 4.15
N GLY A 783 6.85 -22.96 4.44
CA GLY A 783 5.87 -22.38 5.35
C GLY A 783 4.43 -22.59 4.90
N PHE A 784 4.15 -22.39 3.61
CA PHE A 784 2.84 -22.67 3.04
C PHE A 784 2.49 -24.16 3.05
N ALA A 785 3.46 -25.02 2.70
CA ALA A 785 3.28 -26.46 2.79
C ALA A 785 2.95 -26.90 4.24
N PHE A 786 3.65 -26.34 5.22
CA PHE A 786 3.34 -26.57 6.64
C PHE A 786 1.91 -26.14 7.00
N LEU A 787 1.48 -24.94 6.62
CA LEU A 787 0.12 -24.46 6.91
C LEU A 787 -0.95 -25.35 6.24
N ALA A 788 -0.73 -25.76 5.00
CA ALA A 788 -1.65 -26.62 4.27
C ALA A 788 -1.78 -28.01 4.92
N LEU A 789 -0.65 -28.65 5.23
CA LEU A 789 -0.63 -29.96 5.90
C LEU A 789 -1.24 -29.89 7.30
N TYR A 790 -0.95 -28.83 8.05
CA TYR A 790 -1.53 -28.63 9.37
C TYR A 790 -3.05 -28.38 9.30
N GLY A 791 -3.51 -27.61 8.30
CA GLY A 791 -4.94 -27.42 8.04
C GLY A 791 -5.64 -28.72 7.72
N LEU A 792 -5.05 -29.56 6.85
CA LEU A 792 -5.59 -30.88 6.52
C LEU A 792 -5.64 -31.80 7.75
N PHE A 793 -4.60 -31.80 8.59
CA PHE A 793 -4.58 -32.54 9.85
C PHE A 793 -5.75 -32.13 10.76
N LEU A 794 -6.04 -30.83 10.88
CA LEU A 794 -7.18 -30.34 11.66
C LEU A 794 -8.56 -30.69 11.07
N LEU A 795 -8.65 -30.97 9.77
CA LEU A 795 -9.91 -31.39 9.13
C LEU A 795 -10.19 -32.88 9.30
N VAL A 796 -9.15 -33.70 9.48
CA VAL A 796 -9.26 -35.16 9.69
C VAL A 796 -9.54 -35.51 11.15
N MET A 797 -9.07 -34.67 12.08
CA MET A 797 -9.29 -34.78 13.53
C MET A 797 -10.63 -34.20 13.95
#